data_AF-A0A238LI42-F1
#
_entry.id   AF-A0A238LI42-F1
#
_cell.length_a   1.000
_cell.length_b   1.000
_cell.length_c   1.000
_cell.angle_alpha   90.00
_cell.angle_beta   90.00
_cell.angle_gamma   90.00
#
_symmetry.space_group_name_H-M   'P 1'
#
loop_
_entity.id
_entity.type
_entity.pdbx_description
1 polymer ?
#
loop_
_entity_poly.entity_id
_entity_poly.type
_entity_poly.pdbx_seq_one_letter_code
_entity_poly.pdbx_strand_id
1 'polypeptide(L)'
;MGIYAFDRGWQFPAITEQHAYHRMRQMGGAPPGVAYVAYPWATLIDKLQVNAADAQAHLDSFHAFCLGLPEEPVKVTVCQHILLPSFRHLFVEAGVSDVFWSHTTHADLVAAPDPAKGDGLRLHPFPLYPVQTPRIEADRMARTERRWLYSFVGMRPNGWYLTQVRAWIIDRLGADLRGQVIARDDWHYKQIVYRHQVLDRAPKDAQGRPAPGLVDDAASAQFRDVLYDSTFALCPSGTGPNSIRLWEAIMAGSIPVIIADTYAPPGDPRLWDEAVVFCEETADAVAALPDRLAALANDPARMAGLRAGLARLRLLYGPHGFVPDVTALMQSLAHAPDTPTTLTEQGAVRALLTRATALLTGRPALGGAGGPARAALSSAHPARRHYDHVAAGAASDHEHGPAPRIGRGATPALYLAGPGLTPLHYPALRRLAGDRITVVRDPSRADLIMAGSLTDLQTAGSARAVRLIVSEASMPAVGMLPGSGPVWLSHATSDIFRFDRLPYALVCDDQTLPRLAGLLSPERDIPAAALQTRWMAAQARAALWCPPVEAGPYPPDQPAGADPCLHGLAQAVSDAAQARTEGEPQSLLCLEPRQIVPAITPDTSADQVRAALARAHLDKLSRLDGLAPVLGAFEETGHPEHVGMAAIEAIALQARPAGVLGPEHRLREILPAAAMIDLSGLTPVAIAMRLLSEPLDLAAAEAVCEARIALRARLAQPRDVLAERRRIVEAVLQEVFERV
;
A
#
# COMPACT_ATOMS: atom_id res chain seq x y z
N MET A 1 -11.83 -16.95 -8.18
CA MET A 1 -11.79 -15.57 -8.71
C MET A 1 -13.01 -14.85 -8.13
N GLY A 2 -12.82 -13.76 -7.38
CA GLY A 2 -13.92 -12.92 -6.89
C GLY A 2 -14.02 -11.59 -7.64
N ILE A 3 -13.65 -11.56 -8.92
CA ILE A 3 -13.88 -10.39 -9.79
C ILE A 3 -15.09 -10.69 -10.66
N TYR A 4 -16.07 -9.78 -10.65
CA TYR A 4 -17.26 -9.81 -11.49
C TYR A 4 -17.20 -8.59 -12.40
N ALA A 5 -17.10 -8.81 -13.71
CA ALA A 5 -16.83 -7.74 -14.66
C ALA A 5 -17.81 -7.73 -15.82
N PHE A 6 -18.37 -6.56 -16.11
CA PHE A 6 -19.00 -6.25 -17.37
C PHE A 6 -17.97 -5.57 -18.28
N ASP A 7 -17.10 -6.38 -18.90
CA ASP A 7 -15.90 -5.92 -19.58
C ASP A 7 -16.18 -5.41 -21.02
N ARG A 8 -17.09 -4.46 -21.14
CA ARG A 8 -17.48 -3.80 -22.40
C ARG A 8 -18.16 -2.47 -22.10
N GLY A 9 -18.08 -1.54 -23.05
CA GLY A 9 -18.72 -0.22 -22.91
C GLY A 9 -18.01 0.72 -21.94
N TRP A 10 -16.73 0.48 -21.64
CA TRP A 10 -15.89 1.42 -20.89
C TRP A 10 -15.73 2.74 -21.64
N GLN A 11 -15.72 3.86 -20.91
CA GLN A 11 -15.40 5.16 -21.50
C GLN A 11 -13.92 5.23 -21.89
N PHE A 12 -13.63 5.91 -22.99
CA PHE A 12 -12.26 6.24 -23.41
C PHE A 12 -12.16 7.71 -23.85
N PRO A 13 -10.99 8.34 -23.74
CA PRO A 13 -9.76 7.81 -23.17
C PRO A 13 -9.72 7.87 -21.62
N ALA A 14 -10.74 8.43 -20.97
CA ALA A 14 -10.88 8.44 -19.51
C ALA A 14 -11.23 7.03 -18.97
N ILE A 15 -10.21 6.21 -18.78
CA ILE A 15 -10.31 4.77 -18.49
C ILE A 15 -10.07 4.42 -17.02
N THR A 16 -10.35 5.30 -16.05
CA THR A 16 -10.03 5.05 -14.62
C THR A 16 -10.64 3.75 -14.11
N GLU A 17 -11.93 3.51 -14.38
CA GLU A 17 -12.66 2.30 -13.95
C GLU A 17 -12.10 1.04 -14.63
N GLN A 18 -11.90 1.10 -15.95
CA GLN A 18 -11.34 0.00 -16.73
C GLN A 18 -9.91 -0.35 -16.29
N HIS A 19 -9.07 0.67 -16.10
CA HIS A 19 -7.69 0.51 -15.69
C HIS A 19 -7.59 -0.08 -14.28
N ALA A 20 -8.44 0.36 -13.35
CA ALA A 20 -8.55 -0.25 -12.03
C ALA A 20 -8.92 -1.74 -12.13
N TYR A 21 -9.90 -2.09 -12.95
CA TYR A 21 -10.27 -3.48 -13.20
C TYR A 21 -9.13 -4.33 -13.77
N HIS A 22 -8.39 -3.82 -14.76
CA HIS A 22 -7.23 -4.52 -15.31
C HIS A 22 -6.15 -4.74 -14.26
N ARG A 23 -5.87 -3.72 -13.44
CA ARG A 23 -4.91 -3.84 -12.32
C ARG A 23 -5.39 -4.85 -11.28
N MET A 24 -6.67 -4.85 -10.91
CA MET A 24 -7.25 -5.86 -10.00
C MET A 24 -7.11 -7.28 -10.55
N ARG A 25 -7.33 -7.50 -11.86
CA ARG A 25 -7.11 -8.80 -12.49
C ARG A 25 -5.64 -9.23 -12.46
N GLN A 26 -4.72 -8.30 -12.70
CA GLN A 26 -3.29 -8.59 -12.69
C GLN A 26 -2.75 -8.95 -11.30
N MET A 27 -3.36 -8.44 -10.23
CA MET A 27 -3.01 -8.78 -8.85
C MET A 27 -3.59 -10.13 -8.36
N GLY A 28 -4.20 -10.92 -9.23
CA GLY A 28 -4.77 -12.23 -8.86
C GLY A 28 -6.21 -12.17 -8.36
N GLY A 29 -6.82 -10.98 -8.38
CA GLY A 29 -8.22 -10.75 -8.04
C GLY A 29 -8.54 -10.65 -6.55
N ALA A 30 -9.82 -10.77 -6.23
CA ALA A 30 -10.31 -10.58 -4.87
C ALA A 30 -9.94 -11.75 -3.94
N PRO A 31 -9.55 -11.49 -2.68
CA PRO A 31 -9.42 -12.52 -1.66
C PRO A 31 -10.78 -13.18 -1.34
N PRO A 32 -10.79 -14.39 -0.74
CA PRO A 32 -12.03 -15.06 -0.34
C PRO A 32 -12.91 -14.17 0.57
N GLY A 33 -14.23 -14.24 0.42
CA GLY A 33 -15.19 -13.44 1.21
C GLY A 33 -15.42 -12.01 0.71
N VAL A 34 -14.67 -11.56 -0.29
CA VAL A 34 -14.80 -10.23 -0.89
C VAL A 34 -14.92 -10.37 -2.41
N ALA A 35 -15.73 -9.51 -3.02
CA ALA A 35 -15.90 -9.43 -4.46
C ALA A 35 -15.53 -8.03 -4.97
N TYR A 36 -14.79 -7.97 -6.08
CA TYR A 36 -14.58 -6.74 -6.83
C TYR A 36 -15.57 -6.68 -8.00
N VAL A 37 -16.39 -5.64 -8.03
CA VAL A 37 -17.39 -5.40 -9.07
C VAL A 37 -16.81 -4.39 -10.05
N ALA A 38 -16.54 -4.83 -11.28
CA ALA A 38 -16.07 -3.99 -12.37
C ALA A 38 -17.21 -3.73 -13.35
N TYR A 39 -17.79 -2.53 -13.31
CA TYR A 39 -18.87 -2.13 -14.20
C TYR A 39 -18.57 -0.74 -14.77
N PRO A 40 -18.92 -0.45 -16.04
CA PRO A 40 -18.71 0.86 -16.65
C PRO A 40 -19.71 1.91 -16.11
N TRP A 41 -19.56 2.26 -14.82
CA TRP A 41 -20.45 3.17 -14.11
C TRP A 41 -20.52 4.52 -14.79
N ALA A 42 -19.38 5.06 -15.24
CA ALA A 42 -19.37 6.34 -15.91
C ALA A 42 -20.21 6.34 -17.19
N THR A 43 -20.12 5.28 -18.00
CA THR A 43 -20.96 5.13 -19.19
C THR A 43 -22.44 5.03 -18.84
N LEU A 44 -22.80 4.18 -17.87
CA LEU A 44 -24.20 4.02 -17.46
C LEU A 44 -24.78 5.33 -16.95
N ILE A 45 -24.06 6.02 -16.05
CA ILE A 45 -24.50 7.29 -15.46
C ILE A 45 -24.65 8.36 -16.53
N ASP A 46 -23.68 8.55 -17.42
CA ASP A 46 -23.79 9.55 -18.48
C ASP A 46 -24.99 9.27 -19.40
N LYS A 47 -25.21 8.00 -19.79
CA LYS A 47 -26.34 7.58 -20.65
C LYS A 47 -27.69 7.89 -19.99
N LEU A 48 -27.84 7.59 -18.71
CA LEU A 48 -29.06 7.89 -17.94
C LEU A 48 -29.24 9.40 -17.76
N GLN A 49 -28.17 10.11 -17.39
CA GLN A 49 -28.20 11.55 -17.12
C GLN A 49 -28.65 12.35 -18.35
N VAL A 50 -28.20 11.98 -19.55
CA VAL A 50 -28.57 12.69 -20.79
C VAL A 50 -29.80 12.12 -21.47
N ASN A 51 -30.45 11.10 -20.89
CA ASN A 51 -31.53 10.33 -21.50
C ASN A 51 -31.17 9.88 -22.94
N ALA A 52 -30.00 9.23 -23.09
CA ALA A 52 -29.57 8.71 -24.38
C ALA A 52 -30.58 7.70 -24.94
N ALA A 53 -30.66 7.57 -26.27
CA ALA A 53 -31.64 6.71 -26.92
C ALA A 53 -31.53 5.23 -26.52
N ASP A 54 -30.32 4.79 -26.14
CA ASP A 54 -29.97 3.44 -25.70
C ASP A 54 -29.87 3.32 -24.16
N ALA A 55 -30.26 4.34 -23.39
CA ALA A 55 -30.13 4.34 -21.93
C ALA A 55 -30.87 3.17 -21.26
N GLN A 56 -32.07 2.83 -21.74
CA GLN A 56 -32.83 1.69 -21.21
C GLN A 56 -32.10 0.35 -21.45
N ALA A 57 -31.49 0.16 -22.63
CA ALA A 57 -30.75 -1.06 -22.93
C ALA A 57 -29.51 -1.21 -22.04
N HIS A 58 -28.86 -0.10 -21.69
CA HIS A 58 -27.77 -0.08 -20.71
C HIS A 58 -28.28 -0.42 -19.30
N LEU A 59 -29.43 0.12 -18.89
CA LEU A 59 -30.06 -0.18 -17.60
C LEU A 59 -30.47 -1.66 -17.51
N ASP A 60 -31.07 -2.22 -18.55
CA ASP A 60 -31.43 -3.64 -18.61
C ASP A 60 -30.19 -4.54 -18.53
N SER A 61 -29.10 -4.15 -19.19
CA SER A 61 -27.81 -4.84 -19.10
C SER A 61 -27.21 -4.76 -17.69
N PHE A 62 -27.40 -3.64 -16.99
CA PHE A 62 -27.02 -3.45 -15.60
C PHE A 62 -27.82 -4.36 -14.67
N HIS A 63 -29.15 -4.40 -14.79
CA HIS A 63 -29.99 -5.29 -13.98
C HIS A 63 -29.63 -6.76 -14.22
N ALA A 64 -29.43 -7.17 -15.48
CA ALA A 64 -29.01 -8.52 -15.82
C ALA A 64 -27.63 -8.88 -15.23
N PHE A 65 -26.71 -7.91 -15.19
CA PHE A 65 -25.42 -8.09 -14.53
C PHE A 65 -25.57 -8.25 -13.01
N CYS A 66 -26.44 -7.47 -12.37
CA CYS A 66 -26.70 -7.55 -10.93
C CYS A 66 -27.25 -8.92 -10.51
N LEU A 67 -28.13 -9.53 -11.33
CA LEU A 67 -28.62 -10.89 -11.09
C LEU A 67 -27.52 -11.96 -11.06
N GLY A 68 -26.37 -11.69 -11.69
CA GLY A 68 -25.20 -12.57 -11.69
C GLY A 68 -24.22 -12.31 -10.53
N LEU A 69 -24.44 -11.28 -9.72
CA LEU A 69 -23.57 -10.96 -8.58
C LEU A 69 -23.89 -11.88 -7.39
N PRO A 70 -22.86 -12.32 -6.65
CA PRO A 70 -23.06 -13.18 -5.48
C PRO A 70 -23.66 -12.37 -4.32
N GLU A 71 -24.60 -12.94 -3.57
CA GLU A 71 -25.22 -12.21 -2.44
C GLU A 71 -24.25 -11.99 -1.28
N GLU A 72 -23.49 -13.03 -0.91
CA GLU A 72 -22.75 -13.11 0.35
C GLU A 72 -21.47 -12.24 0.49
N PRO A 73 -20.58 -12.12 -0.51
CA PRO A 73 -19.32 -11.41 -0.29
C PRO A 73 -19.53 -9.90 -0.23
N VAL A 74 -18.70 -9.25 0.58
CA VAL A 74 -18.60 -7.79 0.61
C VAL A 74 -18.16 -7.30 -0.78
N LYS A 75 -18.89 -6.35 -1.38
CA LYS A 75 -18.66 -5.90 -2.75
C LYS A 75 -17.98 -4.53 -2.77
N VAL A 76 -16.83 -4.47 -3.42
CA VAL A 76 -16.00 -3.27 -3.60
C VAL A 76 -15.96 -2.89 -5.08
N THR A 77 -16.05 -1.61 -5.41
CA THR A 77 -15.93 -1.12 -6.79
C THR A 77 -15.13 0.19 -6.88
N VAL A 78 -14.79 0.58 -8.10
CA VAL A 78 -14.20 1.89 -8.44
C VAL A 78 -15.18 2.64 -9.33
N CYS A 79 -15.41 3.91 -9.04
CA CYS A 79 -16.21 4.81 -9.87
C CYS A 79 -15.44 6.10 -10.14
N GLN A 80 -15.39 6.52 -11.40
CA GLN A 80 -14.76 7.80 -11.79
C GLN A 80 -15.76 8.94 -11.95
N HIS A 81 -17.06 8.64 -12.00
CA HIS A 81 -18.06 9.62 -12.41
C HIS A 81 -18.41 10.63 -11.29
N ILE A 82 -18.39 11.93 -11.60
CA ILE A 82 -18.70 13.02 -10.64
C ILE A 82 -20.12 12.96 -10.07
N LEU A 83 -21.08 12.40 -10.82
CA LEU A 83 -22.49 12.33 -10.40
C LEU A 83 -22.83 11.10 -9.55
N LEU A 84 -21.84 10.34 -9.05
CA LEU A 84 -22.09 9.23 -8.14
C LEU A 84 -23.11 9.58 -7.02
N PRO A 85 -23.04 10.75 -6.35
CA PRO A 85 -24.02 11.10 -5.31
C PRO A 85 -25.48 11.08 -5.79
N SER A 86 -25.74 11.49 -7.04
CA SER A 86 -27.09 11.48 -7.64
C SER A 86 -27.54 10.08 -8.09
N PHE A 87 -26.59 9.16 -8.26
CA PHE A 87 -26.83 7.81 -8.78
C PHE A 87 -26.45 6.71 -7.76
N ARG A 88 -26.41 7.03 -6.45
CA ARG A 88 -26.09 6.07 -5.37
C ARG A 88 -26.95 4.81 -5.41
N HIS A 89 -28.20 4.93 -5.84
CA HIS A 89 -29.14 3.81 -5.93
C HIS A 89 -28.63 2.65 -6.80
N LEU A 90 -27.89 2.92 -7.88
CA LEU A 90 -27.31 1.88 -8.74
C LEU A 90 -26.28 1.02 -7.98
N PHE A 91 -25.48 1.64 -7.12
CA PHE A 91 -24.48 0.92 -6.33
C PHE A 91 -25.13 0.05 -5.25
N VAL A 92 -26.16 0.59 -4.59
CA VAL A 92 -26.95 -0.15 -3.60
C VAL A 92 -27.67 -1.34 -4.24
N GLU A 93 -28.24 -1.17 -5.43
CA GLU A 93 -28.89 -2.25 -6.19
C GLU A 93 -27.92 -3.37 -6.56
N ALA A 94 -26.69 -3.03 -6.94
CA ALA A 94 -25.62 -3.99 -7.17
C ALA A 94 -25.09 -4.64 -5.86
N GLY A 95 -25.60 -4.24 -4.70
CA GLY A 95 -25.18 -4.71 -3.38
C GLY A 95 -23.76 -4.25 -2.99
N VAL A 96 -23.28 -3.16 -3.59
CA VAL A 96 -21.95 -2.58 -3.30
C VAL A 96 -21.97 -1.89 -1.94
N SER A 97 -20.97 -2.19 -1.11
CA SER A 97 -20.81 -1.56 0.22
C SER A 97 -19.68 -0.53 0.24
N ASP A 98 -18.70 -0.64 -0.65
CA ASP A 98 -17.51 0.20 -0.67
C ASP A 98 -17.21 0.67 -2.10
N VAL A 99 -17.15 1.99 -2.29
CA VAL A 99 -16.80 2.61 -3.58
C VAL A 99 -15.55 3.45 -3.42
N PHE A 100 -14.53 3.10 -4.18
CA PHE A 100 -13.39 3.98 -4.44
C PHE A 100 -13.79 5.00 -5.49
N TRP A 101 -14.05 6.23 -5.05
CA TRP A 101 -14.58 7.30 -5.88
C TRP A 101 -13.54 8.40 -6.12
N SER A 102 -13.28 8.68 -7.39
CA SER A 102 -12.26 9.66 -7.78
C SER A 102 -12.55 11.07 -7.31
N HIS A 103 -13.79 11.41 -6.96
CA HIS A 103 -14.20 12.76 -6.57
C HIS A 103 -14.62 12.88 -5.10
N THR A 104 -14.19 11.94 -4.26
CA THR A 104 -14.42 11.96 -2.80
C THR A 104 -13.92 13.27 -2.19
N THR A 105 -14.73 13.84 -1.29
CA THR A 105 -14.41 15.06 -0.56
C THR A 105 -14.07 14.80 0.91
N HIS A 106 -13.47 15.78 1.58
CA HIS A 106 -13.27 15.70 3.04
C HIS A 106 -14.58 15.53 3.81
N ALA A 107 -15.69 16.10 3.33
CA ALA A 107 -17.00 15.95 3.94
C ALA A 107 -17.50 14.50 3.86
N ASP A 108 -17.26 13.83 2.72
CA ASP A 108 -17.65 12.43 2.52
C ASP A 108 -16.93 11.47 3.48
N LEU A 109 -15.67 11.79 3.86
CA LEU A 109 -14.90 10.97 4.80
C LEU A 109 -15.41 11.08 6.25
N VAL A 110 -15.99 12.23 6.62
CA VAL A 110 -16.51 12.48 7.97
C VAL A 110 -17.94 11.96 8.12
N ALA A 111 -18.71 11.94 7.03
CA ALA A 111 -20.07 11.43 7.02
C ALA A 111 -20.07 9.90 7.22
N ALA A 112 -20.18 9.46 8.49
CA ALA A 112 -20.34 8.04 8.80
C ALA A 112 -21.61 7.50 8.10
N PRO A 113 -21.56 6.31 7.47
CA PRO A 113 -22.76 5.70 6.89
C PRO A 113 -23.80 5.51 7.99
N ASP A 114 -25.04 5.95 7.76
CA ASP A 114 -26.16 5.71 8.67
C ASP A 114 -26.85 4.39 8.30
N PRO A 115 -26.69 3.31 9.08
CA PRO A 115 -27.29 2.02 8.78
C PRO A 115 -28.82 2.07 8.80
N ALA A 116 -29.42 3.02 9.54
CA ALA A 116 -30.87 3.16 9.68
C ALA A 116 -31.54 3.80 8.44
N LYS A 117 -30.76 4.46 7.57
CA LYS A 117 -31.24 5.06 6.31
C LYS A 117 -31.03 4.18 5.08
N GLY A 118 -30.47 2.97 5.26
CA GLY A 118 -30.06 2.12 4.14
C GLY A 118 -28.88 2.68 3.33
N ASP A 119 -28.19 3.70 3.85
CA ASP A 119 -27.17 4.47 3.14
C ASP A 119 -25.75 3.85 3.30
N GLY A 120 -25.69 2.52 3.44
CA GLY A 120 -24.52 1.73 3.85
C GLY A 120 -23.30 1.74 2.91
N LEU A 121 -23.25 2.67 1.96
CA LEU A 121 -22.19 2.85 0.98
C LEU A 121 -21.06 3.71 1.57
N ARG A 122 -19.89 3.10 1.79
CA ARG A 122 -18.66 3.79 2.19
C ARG A 122 -17.91 4.32 0.98
N LEU A 123 -17.53 5.59 1.02
CA LEU A 123 -16.75 6.23 -0.03
C LEU A 123 -15.28 6.32 0.38
N HIS A 124 -14.41 5.97 -0.56
CA HIS A 124 -12.95 5.98 -0.39
C HIS A 124 -12.34 6.83 -1.51
N PRO A 125 -11.34 7.69 -1.25
CA PRO A 125 -10.74 8.48 -2.31
C PRO A 125 -9.98 7.61 -3.32
N PHE A 126 -9.92 8.04 -4.58
CA PHE A 126 -9.29 7.27 -5.65
C PHE A 126 -8.61 8.17 -6.71
N PRO A 127 -7.51 7.74 -7.35
CA PRO A 127 -6.91 8.49 -8.45
C PRO A 127 -7.78 8.58 -9.71
N LEU A 128 -7.40 9.48 -10.63
CA LEU A 128 -7.86 9.45 -12.02
C LEU A 128 -6.71 8.92 -12.92
N TYR A 129 -7.06 8.23 -14.00
CA TYR A 129 -6.07 7.77 -14.96
C TYR A 129 -5.44 8.96 -15.73
N PRO A 130 -4.10 9.10 -15.78
CA PRO A 130 -3.43 10.24 -16.40
C PRO A 130 -3.35 10.09 -17.93
N VAL A 131 -4.45 10.39 -18.62
CA VAL A 131 -4.62 10.09 -20.04
C VAL A 131 -3.52 10.69 -20.92
N GLN A 132 -3.11 11.94 -20.69
CA GLN A 132 -2.10 12.59 -21.54
C GLN A 132 -0.68 12.13 -21.22
N THR A 133 -0.41 11.61 -20.03
CA THR A 133 0.93 11.16 -19.62
C THR A 133 0.85 9.77 -19.01
N PRO A 134 0.40 8.76 -19.77
CA PRO A 134 0.17 7.41 -19.25
C PRO A 134 1.48 6.65 -19.04
N ARG A 135 2.60 7.19 -19.52
CA ARG A 135 3.94 6.62 -19.42
C ARG A 135 4.94 7.70 -19.05
N ILE A 136 6.02 7.28 -18.41
CA ILE A 136 7.14 8.15 -18.10
C ILE A 136 8.02 8.29 -19.34
N GLU A 137 8.15 9.51 -19.84
CA GLU A 137 9.13 9.87 -20.88
C GLU A 137 10.46 10.23 -20.19
N ALA A 138 11.30 9.21 -19.93
CA ALA A 138 12.49 9.32 -19.09
C ALA A 138 13.44 10.46 -19.50
N ASP A 139 13.71 10.61 -20.81
CA ASP A 139 14.59 11.66 -21.34
C ASP A 139 14.08 13.07 -21.01
N ARG A 140 12.77 13.26 -21.03
CA ARG A 140 12.14 14.55 -20.71
C ARG A 140 12.09 14.79 -19.22
N MET A 141 11.87 13.74 -18.45
CA MET A 141 11.84 13.79 -17.00
C MET A 141 13.22 14.08 -16.39
N ALA A 142 14.29 13.63 -17.06
CA ALA A 142 15.68 13.86 -16.66
C ALA A 142 16.12 15.33 -16.81
N ARG A 143 15.33 16.19 -17.48
CA ARG A 143 15.63 17.62 -17.62
C ARG A 143 15.67 18.29 -16.24
N THR A 144 16.84 18.82 -15.90
CA THR A 144 17.07 19.56 -14.66
C THR A 144 16.52 20.98 -14.71
N GLU A 145 16.60 21.62 -15.88
CA GLU A 145 16.06 22.94 -16.14
C GLU A 145 14.68 22.83 -16.80
N ARG A 146 13.70 23.48 -16.19
CA ARG A 146 12.32 23.59 -16.68
C ARG A 146 12.03 25.04 -17.02
N ARG A 147 11.56 25.28 -18.24
CA ARG A 147 11.34 26.62 -18.79
C ARG A 147 10.39 27.48 -17.96
N TRP A 148 9.33 26.88 -17.44
CA TRP A 148 8.27 27.60 -16.73
C TRP A 148 8.34 27.32 -15.24
N LEU A 149 8.16 28.38 -14.43
CA LEU A 149 7.98 28.22 -12.99
C LEU A 149 6.68 27.45 -12.73
N TYR A 150 5.58 27.88 -13.35
CA TYR A 150 4.30 27.21 -13.23
C TYR A 150 3.53 27.19 -14.55
N SER A 151 2.55 26.29 -14.68
CA SER A 151 1.64 26.30 -15.82
C SER A 151 0.20 25.96 -15.49
N PHE A 152 -0.70 26.46 -16.33
CA PHE A 152 -2.10 26.05 -16.40
C PHE A 152 -2.52 25.96 -17.87
N VAL A 153 -3.01 24.79 -18.28
CA VAL A 153 -3.62 24.61 -19.60
C VAL A 153 -5.00 23.99 -19.39
N GLY A 154 -6.06 24.75 -19.63
CA GLY A 154 -7.40 24.30 -19.26
C GLY A 154 -8.53 25.11 -19.87
N MET A 155 -9.73 24.53 -19.81
CA MET A 155 -10.95 25.16 -20.30
C MET A 155 -11.36 26.35 -19.43
N ARG A 156 -11.83 27.42 -20.08
CA ARG A 156 -12.40 28.62 -19.46
C ARG A 156 -13.52 28.29 -18.47
N PRO A 157 -13.76 29.16 -17.47
CA PRO A 157 -14.85 29.01 -16.51
C PRO A 157 -16.20 28.81 -17.21
N ASN A 158 -17.04 27.97 -16.62
CA ASN A 158 -18.41 27.75 -17.07
C ASN A 158 -19.32 27.49 -15.87
N GLY A 159 -20.63 27.47 -16.09
CA GLY A 159 -21.63 27.29 -15.03
C GLY A 159 -21.66 25.91 -14.37
N TRP A 160 -20.85 24.96 -14.81
CA TRP A 160 -20.79 23.60 -14.27
C TRP A 160 -19.63 23.39 -13.29
N TYR A 161 -18.72 24.36 -13.16
CA TYR A 161 -17.59 24.25 -12.23
C TYR A 161 -17.99 24.62 -10.81
N LEU A 162 -17.33 23.96 -9.84
CA LEU A 162 -17.60 24.13 -8.42
C LEU A 162 -17.31 25.56 -7.93
N THR A 163 -16.29 26.21 -8.48
CA THR A 163 -15.82 27.53 -8.05
C THR A 163 -15.35 28.41 -9.22
N GLN A 164 -14.98 29.66 -8.91
CA GLN A 164 -14.42 30.62 -9.87
C GLN A 164 -12.90 30.52 -10.02
N VAL A 165 -12.23 29.52 -9.42
CA VAL A 165 -10.77 29.45 -9.34
C VAL A 165 -10.08 29.54 -10.71
N ARG A 166 -10.68 28.94 -11.75
CA ARG A 166 -10.14 28.98 -13.11
C ARG A 166 -10.18 30.38 -13.72
N ALA A 167 -11.18 31.19 -13.36
CA ALA A 167 -11.28 32.57 -13.78
C ALA A 167 -10.11 33.36 -13.17
N TRP A 168 -9.92 33.22 -11.85
CA TRP A 168 -8.83 33.90 -11.16
C TRP A 168 -7.45 33.51 -11.68
N ILE A 169 -7.22 32.23 -12.01
CA ILE A 169 -5.96 31.80 -12.64
C ILE A 169 -5.73 32.52 -13.98
N ILE A 170 -6.74 32.51 -14.86
CA ILE A 170 -6.62 33.14 -16.18
C ILE A 170 -6.41 34.65 -16.05
N ASP A 171 -7.24 35.30 -15.23
CA ASP A 171 -7.29 36.76 -15.14
C ASP A 171 -6.11 37.33 -14.35
N ARG A 172 -5.68 36.67 -13.27
CA ARG A 172 -4.62 37.18 -12.39
C ARG A 172 -3.23 36.70 -12.80
N LEU A 173 -3.11 35.51 -13.40
CA LEU A 173 -1.81 34.91 -13.71
C LEU A 173 -1.47 34.90 -15.20
N GLY A 174 -2.43 35.19 -16.09
CA GLY A 174 -2.25 35.09 -17.53
C GLY A 174 -1.16 36.00 -18.14
N ALA A 175 -0.80 37.09 -17.46
CA ALA A 175 0.20 38.06 -17.91
C ALA A 175 1.57 37.88 -17.23
N ASP A 176 1.71 37.00 -16.23
CA ASP A 176 2.97 36.80 -15.52
C ASP A 176 3.91 35.92 -16.34
N LEU A 177 5.05 36.50 -16.73
CA LEU A 177 6.03 35.90 -17.65
C LEU A 177 6.79 34.70 -17.06
N ARG A 178 6.69 34.46 -15.74
CA ARG A 178 7.32 33.29 -15.09
C ARG A 178 6.56 32.01 -15.39
N GLY A 179 5.27 32.09 -15.73
CA GLY A 179 4.41 30.94 -15.97
C GLY A 179 3.83 30.90 -17.38
N GLN A 180 3.17 29.79 -17.69
CA GLN A 180 2.44 29.60 -18.94
C GLN A 180 0.98 29.27 -18.66
N VAL A 181 0.09 30.20 -19.00
CA VAL A 181 -1.37 30.04 -18.86
C VAL A 181 -2.00 29.97 -20.25
N ILE A 182 -2.71 28.89 -20.55
CA ILE A 182 -3.40 28.65 -21.81
C ILE A 182 -4.86 28.33 -21.52
N ALA A 183 -5.74 29.26 -21.86
CA ALA A 183 -7.18 29.09 -21.77
C ALA A 183 -7.74 28.47 -23.06
N ARG A 184 -8.58 27.44 -22.92
CA ARG A 184 -9.28 26.77 -24.03
C ARG A 184 -10.78 26.95 -23.92
N ASP A 185 -11.51 26.85 -25.02
CA ASP A 185 -12.96 27.06 -25.01
C ASP A 185 -13.75 25.81 -24.66
N ASP A 186 -13.18 24.62 -24.92
CA ASP A 186 -13.85 23.33 -24.68
C ASP A 186 -13.00 22.35 -23.86
N TRP A 187 -13.67 21.39 -23.22
CA TRP A 187 -13.01 20.25 -22.59
C TRP A 187 -12.44 19.33 -23.66
N HIS A 188 -11.18 18.94 -23.47
CA HIS A 188 -10.34 18.26 -24.48
C HIS A 188 -10.96 16.97 -25.03
N TYR A 189 -11.69 16.21 -24.20
CA TYR A 189 -12.31 14.94 -24.62
C TYR A 189 -13.82 15.02 -24.86
N LYS A 190 -14.41 16.22 -24.92
CA LYS A 190 -15.86 16.40 -25.08
C LYS A 190 -16.40 15.76 -26.36
N GLN A 191 -15.66 15.88 -27.47
CA GLN A 191 -16.08 15.32 -28.76
C GLN A 191 -16.04 13.78 -28.73
N ILE A 192 -14.96 13.19 -28.21
CA ILE A 192 -14.82 11.73 -28.16
C ILE A 192 -15.70 11.06 -27.10
N VAL A 193 -15.88 11.66 -25.92
CA VAL A 193 -16.72 11.07 -24.86
C VAL A 193 -18.19 11.35 -25.13
N TYR A 194 -18.62 12.62 -25.12
CA TYR A 194 -20.06 12.93 -25.20
C TYR A 194 -20.62 12.74 -26.60
N ARG A 195 -20.00 13.32 -27.64
CA ARG A 195 -20.58 13.24 -28.98
C ARG A 195 -20.43 11.86 -29.61
N HIS A 196 -19.30 11.19 -29.43
CA HIS A 196 -19.11 9.87 -30.02
C HIS A 196 -19.65 8.74 -29.15
N GLN A 197 -19.20 8.58 -27.90
CA GLN A 197 -19.55 7.41 -27.09
C GLN A 197 -20.93 7.51 -26.42
N VAL A 198 -21.28 8.68 -25.86
CA VAL A 198 -22.54 8.83 -25.12
C VAL A 198 -23.72 9.06 -26.08
N LEU A 199 -23.57 9.94 -27.08
CA LEU A 199 -24.68 10.35 -27.94
C LEU A 199 -24.71 9.69 -29.33
N ASP A 200 -23.63 9.02 -29.76
CA ASP A 200 -23.43 8.51 -31.14
C ASP A 200 -23.72 9.55 -32.25
N ARG A 201 -23.38 10.82 -31.99
CA ARG A 201 -23.55 11.99 -32.86
C ARG A 201 -22.25 12.48 -33.50
N ALA A 202 -21.16 11.73 -33.37
CA ALA A 202 -19.89 12.08 -34.01
C ALA A 202 -19.94 11.79 -35.52
N PRO A 203 -19.26 12.59 -36.36
CA PRO A 203 -19.11 12.28 -37.78
C PRO A 203 -18.50 10.89 -37.94
N LYS A 204 -19.06 10.09 -38.84
CA LYS A 204 -18.55 8.76 -39.18
C LYS A 204 -17.93 8.79 -40.59
N ASP A 205 -16.88 8.02 -40.81
CA ASP A 205 -16.32 7.79 -42.13
C ASP A 205 -17.27 6.96 -43.01
N ALA A 206 -16.90 6.74 -44.27
CA ALA A 206 -17.70 5.97 -45.22
C ALA A 206 -17.88 4.48 -44.80
N GLN A 207 -17.15 4.01 -43.79
CA GLN A 207 -17.24 2.66 -43.22
C GLN A 207 -17.98 2.64 -41.87
N GLY A 208 -18.59 3.76 -41.47
CA GLY A 208 -19.35 3.87 -40.22
C GLY A 208 -18.49 3.97 -38.96
N ARG A 209 -17.18 4.16 -39.08
CA ARG A 209 -16.26 4.35 -37.95
C ARG A 209 -16.19 5.84 -37.59
N PRO A 210 -15.96 6.21 -36.33
CA PRO A 210 -15.72 7.61 -35.97
C PRO A 210 -14.64 8.25 -36.86
N ALA A 211 -14.94 9.42 -37.43
CA ALA A 211 -13.99 10.16 -38.26
C ALA A 211 -12.73 10.53 -37.45
N PRO A 212 -11.54 10.57 -38.08
CA PRO A 212 -10.32 11.04 -37.43
C PRO A 212 -10.48 12.50 -36.95
N GLY A 213 -9.78 12.89 -35.87
CA GLY A 213 -9.81 14.25 -35.33
C GLY A 213 -10.83 14.51 -34.21
N LEU A 214 -11.39 13.47 -33.58
CA LEU A 214 -12.22 13.61 -32.37
C LEU A 214 -11.41 13.96 -31.11
N VAL A 215 -10.10 13.85 -31.19
CA VAL A 215 -9.12 14.33 -30.20
C VAL A 215 -8.13 15.22 -30.95
N ASP A 216 -7.82 16.38 -30.38
CA ASP A 216 -6.82 17.30 -30.93
C ASP A 216 -5.42 16.86 -30.49
N ASP A 217 -4.70 16.18 -31.39
CA ASP A 217 -3.36 15.64 -31.13
C ASP A 217 -2.33 16.76 -30.92
N ALA A 218 -2.46 17.88 -31.64
CA ALA A 218 -1.56 19.02 -31.49
C ALA A 218 -1.75 19.70 -30.13
N ALA A 219 -3.00 19.89 -29.70
CA ALA A 219 -3.30 20.41 -28.38
C ALA A 219 -2.92 19.43 -27.26
N SER A 220 -2.92 18.11 -27.53
CA SER A 220 -2.41 17.08 -26.62
C SER A 220 -0.89 17.16 -26.48
N ALA A 221 -0.17 17.31 -27.59
CA ALA A 221 1.28 17.50 -27.59
C ALA A 221 1.68 18.78 -26.85
N GLN A 222 1.05 19.91 -27.16
CA GLN A 222 1.29 21.19 -26.47
C GLN A 222 1.07 21.06 -24.96
N PHE A 223 0.00 20.37 -24.54
CA PHE A 223 -0.28 20.16 -23.13
C PHE A 223 0.83 19.37 -22.42
N ARG A 224 1.26 18.25 -23.01
CA ARG A 224 2.39 17.47 -22.48
C ARG A 224 3.67 18.30 -22.42
N ASP A 225 3.96 19.06 -23.47
CA ASP A 225 5.16 19.89 -23.56
C ASP A 225 5.21 20.93 -22.45
N VAL A 226 4.10 21.64 -22.25
CA VAL A 226 4.00 22.60 -21.15
C VAL A 226 4.18 21.91 -19.79
N LEU A 227 3.59 20.73 -19.56
CA LEU A 227 3.76 20.00 -18.29
C LEU A 227 5.22 19.58 -18.02
N TYR A 228 5.88 18.96 -19.00
CA TYR A 228 7.28 18.51 -18.84
C TYR A 228 8.24 19.69 -18.64
N ASP A 229 7.95 20.83 -19.28
CA ASP A 229 8.76 22.04 -19.18
C ASP A 229 8.37 22.95 -17.99
N SER A 230 7.46 22.53 -17.10
CA SER A 230 7.02 23.32 -15.94
C SER A 230 7.47 22.74 -14.61
N THR A 231 8.01 23.58 -13.71
CA THR A 231 8.36 23.15 -12.34
C THR A 231 7.12 22.80 -11.53
N PHE A 232 6.10 23.65 -11.58
CA PHE A 232 4.81 23.47 -10.93
C PHE A 232 3.66 23.40 -11.94
N ALA A 233 2.62 22.63 -11.63
CA ALA A 233 1.41 22.55 -12.46
C ALA A 233 0.17 22.92 -11.64
N LEU A 234 -0.55 23.97 -12.05
CA LEU A 234 -1.75 24.43 -11.36
C LEU A 234 -2.91 23.47 -11.62
N CYS A 235 -3.42 22.87 -10.55
CA CYS A 235 -4.45 21.85 -10.55
C CYS A 235 -5.70 22.34 -9.81
N PRO A 236 -6.45 23.31 -10.38
CA PRO A 236 -7.70 23.76 -9.82
C PRO A 236 -8.80 22.71 -9.93
N SER A 237 -9.80 22.84 -9.08
CA SER A 237 -11.08 22.14 -9.22
C SER A 237 -11.72 22.38 -10.60
N GLY A 238 -12.62 21.48 -10.98
CA GLY A 238 -13.43 21.57 -12.19
C GLY A 238 -14.90 21.33 -11.87
N THR A 239 -15.53 20.41 -12.61
CA THR A 239 -16.86 19.88 -12.27
C THR A 239 -16.83 18.96 -11.05
N GLY A 240 -15.65 18.46 -10.68
CA GLY A 240 -15.35 17.79 -9.43
C GLY A 240 -14.06 18.34 -8.79
N PRO A 241 -13.78 17.98 -7.53
CA PRO A 241 -12.61 18.46 -6.80
C PRO A 241 -11.29 17.87 -7.30
N ASN A 242 -11.31 16.60 -7.73
CA ASN A 242 -10.14 15.92 -8.31
C ASN A 242 -10.00 16.23 -9.80
N SER A 243 -8.92 16.91 -10.18
CA SER A 243 -8.61 17.24 -11.57
C SER A 243 -7.69 16.19 -12.18
N ILE A 244 -7.99 15.68 -13.38
CA ILE A 244 -7.11 14.75 -14.10
C ILE A 244 -5.68 15.29 -14.27
N ARG A 245 -5.54 16.62 -14.39
CA ARG A 245 -4.25 17.32 -14.51
C ARG A 245 -3.33 17.05 -13.32
N LEU A 246 -3.90 16.85 -12.12
CA LEU A 246 -3.13 16.48 -10.93
C LEU A 246 -2.29 15.23 -11.21
N TRP A 247 -2.93 14.19 -11.75
CA TRP A 247 -2.30 12.91 -12.04
C TRP A 247 -1.35 13.01 -13.23
N GLU A 248 -1.68 13.83 -14.24
CA GLU A 248 -0.80 14.06 -15.39
C GLU A 248 0.48 14.82 -14.98
N ALA A 249 0.36 15.80 -14.08
CA ALA A 249 1.50 16.53 -13.52
C ALA A 249 2.42 15.60 -12.72
N ILE A 250 1.86 14.71 -11.88
CA ILE A 250 2.62 13.70 -11.14
C ILE A 250 3.44 12.82 -12.10
N MET A 251 2.85 12.39 -13.21
CA MET A 251 3.53 11.56 -14.20
C MET A 251 4.61 12.32 -14.98
N ALA A 252 4.40 13.62 -15.27
CA ALA A 252 5.39 14.49 -15.90
C ALA A 252 6.51 14.97 -14.93
N GLY A 253 6.39 14.65 -13.64
CA GLY A 253 7.30 15.15 -12.60
C GLY A 253 7.15 16.66 -12.34
N SER A 254 6.07 17.28 -12.80
CA SER A 254 5.72 18.67 -12.45
C SER A 254 4.98 18.67 -11.12
N ILE A 255 5.46 19.46 -10.14
CA ILE A 255 4.91 19.44 -8.78
C ILE A 255 3.49 20.03 -8.81
N PRO A 256 2.45 19.25 -8.45
CA PRO A 256 1.10 19.76 -8.48
C PRO A 256 0.89 20.87 -7.45
N VAL A 257 0.19 21.93 -7.88
CA VAL A 257 -0.38 22.94 -7.00
C VAL A 257 -1.88 22.70 -6.95
N ILE A 258 -2.36 22.08 -5.88
CA ILE A 258 -3.77 21.72 -5.72
C ILE A 258 -4.53 22.96 -5.25
N ILE A 259 -5.54 23.36 -6.01
CA ILE A 259 -6.41 24.52 -5.71
C ILE A 259 -7.86 24.03 -5.70
N ALA A 260 -8.19 23.23 -4.67
CA ALA A 260 -9.46 22.55 -4.52
C ALA A 260 -9.67 22.18 -3.04
N ASP A 261 -10.29 23.06 -2.26
CA ASP A 261 -10.34 22.95 -0.79
C ASP A 261 -11.14 21.72 -0.31
N THR A 262 -12.03 21.20 -1.16
CA THR A 262 -12.86 20.04 -0.84
C THR A 262 -12.22 18.70 -1.19
N TYR A 263 -11.11 18.69 -1.95
CA TYR A 263 -10.49 17.46 -2.45
C TYR A 263 -9.88 16.60 -1.35
N ALA A 264 -10.40 15.38 -1.19
CA ALA A 264 -9.75 14.37 -0.36
C ALA A 264 -8.78 13.51 -1.21
N PRO A 265 -7.47 13.52 -0.90
CA PRO A 265 -6.52 12.66 -1.60
C PRO A 265 -6.57 11.19 -1.14
N PRO A 266 -6.22 10.20 -2.00
CA PRO A 266 -6.07 8.81 -1.61
C PRO A 266 -4.82 8.57 -0.73
N GLY A 267 -4.89 7.53 0.10
CA GLY A 267 -3.78 7.10 0.96
C GLY A 267 -3.52 7.96 2.17
N ASP A 268 -2.25 8.03 2.57
CA ASP A 268 -1.77 8.79 3.72
C ASP A 268 -1.68 10.29 3.39
N PRO A 269 -2.43 11.18 4.06
CA PRO A 269 -2.39 12.63 3.83
C PRO A 269 -0.97 13.22 3.95
N ARG A 270 -0.13 12.68 4.82
CA ARG A 270 1.25 13.19 5.03
C ARG A 270 2.11 13.06 3.77
N LEU A 271 1.87 12.03 2.95
CA LEU A 271 2.58 11.89 1.69
C LEU A 271 2.22 13.02 0.72
N TRP A 272 1.00 13.53 0.77
CA TRP A 272 0.57 14.66 -0.05
C TRP A 272 1.22 15.96 0.40
N ASP A 273 1.30 16.22 1.71
CA ASP A 273 2.01 17.38 2.28
C ASP A 273 3.50 17.43 1.88
N GLU A 274 4.10 16.25 1.68
CA GLU A 274 5.48 16.08 1.26
C GLU A 274 5.67 16.17 -0.27
N ALA A 275 4.60 16.07 -1.07
CA ALA A 275 4.68 15.86 -2.53
C ALA A 275 4.08 16.98 -3.37
N VAL A 276 3.16 17.76 -2.82
CA VAL A 276 2.38 18.77 -3.55
C VAL A 276 2.41 20.12 -2.81
N VAL A 277 1.91 21.15 -3.47
CA VAL A 277 1.64 22.45 -2.85
C VAL A 277 0.13 22.63 -2.76
N PHE A 278 -0.42 22.77 -1.57
CA PHE A 278 -1.82 23.17 -1.40
C PHE A 278 -1.96 24.69 -1.49
N CYS A 279 -3.01 25.15 -2.14
CA CYS A 279 -3.39 26.56 -2.22
C CYS A 279 -4.88 26.67 -1.97
N GLU A 280 -5.26 27.58 -1.07
CA GLU A 280 -6.66 27.86 -0.81
C GLU A 280 -7.37 28.30 -2.10
N GLU A 281 -8.63 27.91 -2.22
CA GLU A 281 -9.47 28.22 -3.37
C GLU A 281 -10.06 29.63 -3.27
N THR A 282 -9.17 30.63 -3.12
CA THR A 282 -9.51 32.05 -3.03
C THR A 282 -8.72 32.87 -4.05
N ALA A 283 -9.28 34.00 -4.44
CA ALA A 283 -8.68 34.85 -5.47
C ALA A 283 -7.30 35.39 -5.01
N ASP A 284 -7.16 35.75 -3.74
CA ASP A 284 -5.93 36.34 -3.19
C ASP A 284 -4.83 35.30 -3.02
N ALA A 285 -5.17 34.09 -2.58
CA ALA A 285 -4.22 32.98 -2.55
C ALA A 285 -3.71 32.64 -3.96
N VAL A 286 -4.60 32.62 -4.97
CA VAL A 286 -4.22 32.43 -6.38
C VAL A 286 -3.30 33.56 -6.87
N ALA A 287 -3.59 34.82 -6.54
CA ALA A 287 -2.76 35.95 -6.94
C ALA A 287 -1.33 35.89 -6.37
N ALA A 288 -1.17 35.36 -5.15
CA ALA A 288 0.11 35.22 -4.48
C ALA A 288 0.94 34.03 -4.96
N LEU A 289 0.38 33.11 -5.77
CA LEU A 289 1.07 31.90 -6.20
C LEU A 289 2.41 32.14 -6.89
N PRO A 290 2.56 33.07 -7.85
CA PRO A 290 3.84 33.24 -8.55
C PRO A 290 5.01 33.50 -7.61
N ASP A 291 4.84 34.37 -6.62
CA ASP A 291 5.89 34.71 -5.65
C ASP A 291 6.14 33.56 -4.66
N ARG A 292 5.06 32.92 -4.19
CA ARG A 292 5.15 31.78 -3.27
C ARG A 292 5.87 30.59 -3.92
N LEU A 293 5.58 30.32 -5.19
CA LEU A 293 6.22 29.26 -5.98
C LEU A 293 7.67 29.61 -6.34
N ALA A 294 7.98 30.88 -6.61
CA ALA A 294 9.35 31.32 -6.84
C ALA A 294 10.22 31.16 -5.58
N ALA A 295 9.69 31.53 -4.41
CA ALA A 295 10.35 31.31 -3.13
C ALA A 295 10.61 29.83 -2.86
N LEU A 296 9.63 28.95 -3.13
CA LEU A 296 9.80 27.50 -3.03
C LEU A 296 10.86 26.97 -4.00
N ALA A 297 10.85 27.42 -5.26
CA ALA A 297 11.83 27.00 -6.26
C ALA A 297 13.27 27.40 -5.88
N ASN A 298 13.44 28.48 -5.11
CA ASN A 298 14.71 28.95 -4.58
C ASN A 298 15.15 28.26 -3.28
N ASP A 299 14.37 27.29 -2.76
CA ASP A 299 14.73 26.44 -1.63
C ASP A 299 15.05 25.01 -2.13
N PRO A 300 16.35 24.67 -2.35
CA PRO A 300 16.74 23.37 -2.87
C PRO A 300 16.32 22.20 -1.97
N ALA A 301 16.33 22.38 -0.64
CA ALA A 301 15.96 21.33 0.30
C ALA A 301 14.47 21.04 0.21
N ARG A 302 13.63 22.08 0.17
CA ARG A 302 12.18 21.93 0.00
C ARG A 302 11.83 21.32 -1.35
N MET A 303 12.50 21.75 -2.43
CA MET A 303 12.31 21.17 -3.77
C MET A 303 12.73 19.69 -3.83
N ALA A 304 13.84 19.32 -3.19
CA ALA A 304 14.26 17.92 -3.09
C ALA A 304 13.25 17.06 -2.30
N GLY A 305 12.62 17.63 -1.27
CA GLY A 305 11.51 17.02 -0.53
C GLY A 305 10.30 16.78 -1.43
N LEU A 306 9.80 17.83 -2.09
CA LEU A 306 8.65 17.78 -3.01
C LEU A 306 8.85 16.75 -4.12
N ARG A 307 10.02 16.76 -4.78
CA ARG A 307 10.33 15.79 -5.85
C ARG A 307 10.33 14.35 -5.37
N ALA A 308 10.81 14.08 -4.15
CA ALA A 308 10.79 12.73 -3.59
C ALA A 308 9.39 12.31 -3.12
N GLY A 309 8.60 13.23 -2.55
CA GLY A 309 7.17 12.99 -2.32
C GLY A 309 6.45 12.61 -3.62
N LEU A 310 6.70 13.38 -4.68
CA LEU A 310 6.11 13.16 -5.99
C LEU A 310 6.48 11.79 -6.59
N ALA A 311 7.73 11.38 -6.47
CA ALA A 311 8.19 10.07 -6.92
C ALA A 311 7.49 8.91 -6.17
N ARG A 312 7.26 9.07 -4.86
CA ARG A 312 6.52 8.10 -4.03
C ARG A 312 5.03 8.05 -4.39
N LEU A 313 4.38 9.20 -4.61
CA LEU A 313 2.99 9.25 -5.10
C LEU A 313 2.87 8.55 -6.46
N ARG A 314 3.81 8.79 -7.38
CA ARG A 314 3.83 8.15 -8.69
C ARG A 314 3.98 6.64 -8.59
N LEU A 315 4.82 6.15 -7.68
CA LEU A 315 5.00 4.72 -7.46
C LEU A 315 3.70 4.05 -6.98
N LEU A 316 2.97 4.71 -6.07
CA LEU A 316 1.72 4.19 -5.51
C LEU A 316 0.52 4.32 -6.47
N TYR A 317 0.34 5.49 -7.06
CA TYR A 317 -0.90 5.88 -7.76
C TYR A 317 -0.72 6.16 -9.25
N GLY A 318 0.50 6.03 -9.77
CA GLY A 318 0.71 6.00 -11.21
C GLY A 318 0.08 4.75 -11.83
N PRO A 319 0.05 4.65 -13.18
CA PRO A 319 -0.65 3.57 -13.90
C PRO A 319 -0.27 2.15 -13.46
N HIS A 320 0.96 1.91 -13.01
CA HIS A 320 1.37 0.58 -12.55
C HIS A 320 0.95 0.27 -11.11
N GLY A 321 0.91 1.25 -10.19
CA GLY A 321 0.46 1.02 -8.81
C GLY A 321 -1.07 1.01 -8.70
N PHE A 322 -1.67 2.17 -9.02
CA PHE A 322 -3.08 2.55 -9.20
C PHE A 322 -4.15 2.09 -8.19
N VAL A 323 -4.13 0.83 -7.74
CA VAL A 323 -5.11 0.19 -6.86
C VAL A 323 -4.51 -0.35 -5.54
N PRO A 324 -3.46 0.25 -4.94
CA PRO A 324 -2.91 -0.26 -3.69
C PRO A 324 -3.95 -0.22 -2.56
N ASP A 325 -4.73 0.87 -2.48
CA ASP A 325 -5.73 1.07 -1.43
C ASP A 325 -6.93 0.13 -1.58
N VAL A 326 -7.35 -0.15 -2.81
CA VAL A 326 -8.41 -1.13 -3.11
C VAL A 326 -8.01 -2.50 -2.60
N THR A 327 -6.78 -2.92 -2.92
CA THR A 327 -6.28 -4.24 -2.54
C THR A 327 -6.11 -4.35 -1.03
N ALA A 328 -5.56 -3.32 -0.40
CA ALA A 328 -5.39 -3.28 1.04
C ALA A 328 -6.74 -3.34 1.78
N LEU A 329 -7.76 -2.60 1.32
CA LEU A 329 -9.10 -2.68 1.89
C LEU A 329 -9.67 -4.10 1.72
N MET A 330 -9.63 -4.65 0.52
CA MET A 330 -10.18 -5.99 0.25
C MET A 330 -9.47 -7.07 1.07
N GLN A 331 -8.15 -6.98 1.22
CA GLN A 331 -7.41 -7.82 2.15
C GLN A 331 -7.93 -7.61 3.57
N SER A 332 -8.04 -6.38 4.06
CA SER A 332 -8.55 -6.13 5.41
C SER A 332 -9.95 -6.73 5.66
N LEU A 333 -10.84 -6.66 4.67
CA LEU A 333 -12.20 -7.18 4.71
C LEU A 333 -12.25 -8.71 4.69
N ALA A 334 -11.40 -9.37 3.88
CA ALA A 334 -11.33 -10.83 3.80
C ALA A 334 -10.84 -11.51 5.08
N HIS A 335 -10.18 -10.75 5.95
CA HIS A 335 -9.68 -11.24 7.24
C HIS A 335 -10.61 -10.87 8.39
N ALA A 336 -11.71 -10.14 8.14
CA ALA A 336 -12.71 -9.94 9.18
C ALA A 336 -13.29 -11.32 9.55
N PRO A 337 -13.37 -11.69 10.85
CA PRO A 337 -14.17 -12.84 11.24
C PRO A 337 -15.56 -12.65 10.64
N ASP A 338 -16.14 -13.73 10.08
CA ASP A 338 -17.46 -13.74 9.44
C ASP A 338 -18.31 -12.66 10.09
N THR A 339 -18.54 -11.57 9.34
CA THR A 339 -19.28 -10.43 9.89
C THR A 339 -20.56 -11.04 10.40
N PRO A 340 -20.87 -10.94 11.70
CA PRO A 340 -22.01 -11.67 12.24
C PRO A 340 -23.21 -11.15 11.47
N THR A 341 -23.75 -12.01 10.60
CA THR A 341 -25.11 -11.93 10.11
C THR A 341 -25.91 -11.46 11.29
N THR A 342 -26.54 -10.29 11.17
CA THR A 342 -27.36 -9.66 12.20
C THR A 342 -28.19 -10.76 12.86
N LEU A 343 -27.78 -11.15 14.07
CA LEU A 343 -28.44 -12.24 14.79
C LEU A 343 -29.88 -11.80 15.00
N THR A 344 -30.82 -12.58 14.47
CA THR A 344 -32.23 -12.40 14.83
C THR A 344 -32.36 -12.45 16.35
N GLU A 345 -33.32 -11.73 16.93
CA GLU A 345 -33.52 -11.69 18.38
C GLU A 345 -33.59 -13.10 18.99
N GLN A 346 -34.26 -14.03 18.30
CA GLN A 346 -34.33 -15.45 18.67
C GLN A 346 -32.95 -16.15 18.64
N GLY A 347 -32.09 -15.84 17.68
CA GLY A 347 -30.72 -16.33 17.60
C GLY A 347 -29.83 -15.79 18.74
N ALA A 348 -29.97 -14.51 19.07
CA ALA A 348 -29.26 -13.88 20.18
C ALA A 348 -29.68 -14.45 21.55
N VAL A 349 -30.98 -14.67 21.76
CA VAL A 349 -31.50 -15.31 22.98
C VAL A 349 -30.95 -16.73 23.15
N ARG A 350 -31.01 -17.55 22.10
CA ARG A 350 -30.51 -18.93 22.12
C ARG A 350 -29.02 -19.00 22.42
N ALA A 351 -28.23 -18.10 21.85
CA ALA A 351 -26.78 -18.03 22.10
C ALA A 351 -26.45 -17.65 23.54
N LEU A 352 -27.14 -16.66 24.13
CA LEU A 352 -26.91 -16.26 25.53
C LEU A 352 -27.34 -17.33 26.53
N LEU A 353 -28.46 -18.00 26.30
CA LEU A 353 -28.94 -19.07 27.17
C LEU A 353 -28.03 -20.31 27.12
N THR A 354 -27.52 -20.66 25.93
CA THR A 354 -26.57 -21.77 25.78
C THR A 354 -25.28 -21.48 26.55
N ARG A 355 -24.79 -20.23 26.51
CA ARG A 355 -23.61 -19.80 27.27
C ARG A 355 -23.83 -19.71 28.77
N ALA A 356 -24.98 -19.19 29.22
CA ALA A 356 -25.34 -19.20 30.64
C ALA A 356 -25.37 -20.64 31.19
N THR A 357 -25.93 -21.57 30.41
CA THR A 357 -25.95 -23.00 30.75
C THR A 357 -24.53 -23.59 30.80
N ALA A 358 -23.66 -23.23 29.86
CA ALA A 358 -22.26 -23.65 29.84
C ALA A 358 -21.50 -23.17 31.10
N LEU A 359 -21.67 -21.91 31.48
CA LEU A 359 -21.10 -21.33 32.71
C LEU A 359 -21.61 -22.04 33.98
N LEU A 360 -22.90 -22.36 34.03
CA LEU A 360 -23.51 -23.07 35.17
C LEU A 360 -23.09 -24.55 35.26
N THR A 361 -22.68 -25.16 34.15
CA THR A 361 -22.36 -26.59 34.06
C THR A 361 -20.86 -26.88 33.94
N GLY A 362 -20.01 -25.85 33.90
CA GLY A 362 -18.55 -25.99 33.76
C GLY A 362 -18.11 -26.58 32.41
N ARG A 363 -18.95 -26.54 31.37
CA ARG A 363 -18.64 -27.05 30.03
C ARG A 363 -18.22 -25.89 29.11
N PRO A 364 -17.24 -26.06 28.20
CA PRO A 364 -16.85 -25.01 27.27
C PRO A 364 -18.03 -24.68 26.33
N ALA A 365 -18.36 -23.39 26.20
CA ALA A 365 -19.37 -22.95 25.24
C ALA A 365 -18.80 -23.03 23.81
N LEU A 366 -19.43 -23.82 22.94
CA LEU A 366 -19.08 -23.89 21.53
C LEU A 366 -19.54 -22.60 20.82
N GLY A 367 -18.60 -21.76 20.34
CA GLY A 367 -18.84 -20.63 19.42
C GLY A 367 -18.64 -19.21 19.99
N GLY A 368 -18.05 -18.32 19.18
CA GLY A 368 -17.64 -16.94 19.51
C GLY A 368 -18.73 -15.86 19.60
N ALA A 369 -20.02 -16.22 19.46
CA ALA A 369 -21.10 -15.25 19.23
C ALA A 369 -21.66 -14.50 20.46
N GLY A 370 -21.12 -14.65 21.68
CA GLY A 370 -21.80 -14.08 22.86
C GLY A 370 -21.63 -12.58 23.07
N GLY A 371 -20.57 -11.95 22.56
CA GLY A 371 -20.46 -10.49 22.49
C GLY A 371 -21.53 -9.90 21.56
N PRO A 372 -21.62 -10.38 20.30
CA PRO A 372 -22.68 -10.01 19.36
C PRO A 372 -24.10 -10.28 19.88
N ALA A 373 -24.35 -11.45 20.48
CA ALA A 373 -25.67 -11.80 21.03
C ALA A 373 -26.06 -10.93 22.24
N ARG A 374 -25.08 -10.56 23.09
CA ARG A 374 -25.30 -9.62 24.21
C ARG A 374 -25.57 -8.20 23.72
N ALA A 375 -24.95 -7.78 22.62
CA ALA A 375 -25.17 -6.47 22.01
C ALA A 375 -26.51 -6.38 21.25
N ALA A 376 -26.97 -7.50 20.66
CA ALA A 376 -28.22 -7.57 19.90
C ALA A 376 -29.49 -7.48 20.78
N LEU A 377 -29.39 -7.73 22.08
CA LEU A 377 -30.52 -7.65 23.01
C LEU A 377 -30.39 -6.43 23.93
N SER A 378 -31.51 -5.75 24.22
CA SER A 378 -31.53 -4.63 25.17
C SER A 378 -31.09 -5.07 26.57
N SER A 379 -30.53 -4.16 27.37
CA SER A 379 -30.13 -4.44 28.77
C SER A 379 -31.30 -4.84 29.68
N ALA A 380 -32.53 -4.56 29.25
CA ALA A 380 -33.76 -5.00 29.92
C ALA A 380 -34.18 -6.42 29.52
N HIS A 381 -33.62 -6.98 28.43
CA HIS A 381 -34.05 -8.26 27.89
C HIS A 381 -33.74 -9.42 28.87
N PRO A 382 -34.70 -10.30 29.21
CA PRO A 382 -34.54 -11.33 30.24
C PRO A 382 -33.34 -12.26 30.03
N ALA A 383 -33.11 -12.72 28.80
CA ALA A 383 -31.98 -13.60 28.46
C ALA A 383 -30.60 -12.94 28.68
N ARG A 384 -30.50 -11.62 28.45
CA ARG A 384 -29.27 -10.86 28.69
C ARG A 384 -29.03 -10.65 30.17
N ARG A 385 -30.07 -10.28 30.92
CA ARG A 385 -29.97 -10.15 32.39
C ARG A 385 -29.57 -11.47 33.05
N HIS A 386 -30.14 -12.58 32.60
CA HIS A 386 -29.80 -13.91 33.10
C HIS A 386 -28.33 -14.26 32.83
N TYR A 387 -27.86 -14.07 31.59
CA TYR A 387 -26.45 -14.29 31.25
C TYR A 387 -25.51 -13.39 32.05
N ASP A 388 -25.80 -12.09 32.15
CA ASP A 388 -24.95 -11.13 32.88
C ASP A 388 -24.86 -11.47 34.37
N HIS A 389 -25.95 -11.98 34.97
CA HIS A 389 -25.96 -12.44 36.35
C HIS A 389 -25.13 -13.71 36.57
N VAL A 390 -25.25 -14.71 35.69
CA VAL A 390 -24.46 -15.94 35.74
C VAL A 390 -22.97 -15.65 35.54
N ALA A 391 -22.64 -14.76 34.60
CA ALA A 391 -21.26 -14.36 34.32
C ALA A 391 -20.61 -13.60 35.49
N ALA A 392 -21.37 -12.76 36.21
CA ALA A 392 -20.89 -12.06 37.38
C ALA A 392 -20.58 -13.03 38.54
N GLY A 393 -21.39 -14.08 38.73
CA GLY A 393 -21.14 -15.11 39.74
C GLY A 393 -19.94 -16.01 39.45
N ALA A 394 -19.62 -16.24 38.17
CA ALA A 394 -18.43 -17.00 37.78
C ALA A 394 -17.11 -16.23 38.00
N ALA A 395 -17.17 -14.90 38.15
CA ALA A 395 -15.99 -14.04 38.30
C ALA A 395 -15.48 -13.94 39.75
N SER A 396 -16.22 -14.46 40.75
CA SER A 396 -15.89 -14.27 42.17
C SER A 396 -15.04 -15.38 42.82
N ASP A 397 -14.58 -16.39 42.08
CA ASP A 397 -13.97 -17.62 42.64
C ASP A 397 -12.44 -17.75 42.43
N HIS A 398 -11.69 -16.64 42.40
CA HIS A 398 -10.23 -16.68 42.26
C HIS A 398 -9.49 -15.83 43.31
N GLU A 399 -9.27 -16.43 44.48
CA GLU A 399 -8.27 -15.96 45.44
C GLU A 399 -7.33 -17.09 45.89
N HIS A 400 -6.02 -16.83 45.75
CA HIS A 400 -4.87 -17.54 46.33
C HIS A 400 -4.47 -18.91 45.73
N GLY A 401 -3.57 -18.89 44.74
CA GLY A 401 -2.85 -20.07 44.21
C GLY A 401 -1.61 -19.69 43.35
N PRO A 402 -0.71 -20.65 43.04
CA PRO A 402 0.53 -20.41 42.29
C PRO A 402 0.25 -19.96 40.83
N ALA A 403 1.29 -19.44 40.15
CA ALA A 403 1.20 -18.81 38.81
C ALA A 403 0.29 -19.60 37.84
N PRO A 404 -0.59 -18.91 37.08
CA PRO A 404 -1.57 -19.59 36.27
C PRO A 404 -0.86 -20.34 35.15
N ARG A 405 -0.98 -21.67 35.15
CA ARG A 405 -0.87 -22.43 33.90
C ARG A 405 -2.05 -21.97 33.05
N ILE A 406 -1.79 -21.48 31.84
CA ILE A 406 -2.86 -21.14 30.90
C ILE A 406 -3.69 -22.40 30.70
N GLY A 407 -4.90 -22.43 31.25
CA GLY A 407 -5.76 -23.60 31.20
C GLY A 407 -6.10 -23.91 29.74
N ARG A 408 -5.98 -25.17 29.33
CA ARG A 408 -6.41 -25.62 28.00
C ARG A 408 -7.88 -25.22 27.78
N GLY A 409 -8.11 -24.16 26.99
CA GLY A 409 -9.44 -23.66 26.64
C GLY A 409 -9.78 -22.22 27.06
N ALA A 410 -8.93 -21.51 27.80
CA ALA A 410 -9.12 -20.07 28.08
C ALA A 410 -8.49 -19.21 26.96
N THR A 411 -9.16 -18.13 26.54
CA THR A 411 -8.58 -17.14 25.61
C THR A 411 -7.57 -16.27 26.36
N PRO A 412 -6.27 -16.33 26.03
CA PRO A 412 -5.24 -15.60 26.75
C PRO A 412 -5.27 -14.11 26.45
N ALA A 413 -5.01 -13.31 27.49
CA ALA A 413 -4.80 -11.89 27.43
C ALA A 413 -3.34 -11.57 27.08
N LEU A 414 -3.13 -10.95 25.92
CA LEU A 414 -1.82 -10.60 25.39
C LEU A 414 -1.58 -9.10 25.51
N TYR A 415 -0.48 -8.69 26.12
CA TYR A 415 0.04 -7.34 26.03
C TYR A 415 1.19 -7.29 25.02
N LEU A 416 1.06 -6.39 24.04
CA LEU A 416 2.09 -6.13 23.04
C LEU A 416 2.95 -4.96 23.53
N ALA A 417 4.20 -5.25 23.88
CA ALA A 417 5.09 -4.31 24.53
C ALA A 417 5.95 -3.55 23.52
N GLY A 418 5.95 -2.22 23.68
CA GLY A 418 6.85 -1.30 23.01
C GLY A 418 6.65 -1.17 21.49
N PRO A 419 7.52 -0.37 20.85
CA PRO A 419 7.54 -0.14 19.40
C PRO A 419 8.07 -1.32 18.57
N GLY A 420 8.83 -2.25 19.15
CA GLY A 420 9.38 -3.41 18.45
C GLY A 420 8.31 -4.32 17.87
N LEU A 421 8.28 -4.43 16.55
CA LEU A 421 7.23 -5.15 15.83
C LEU A 421 7.39 -6.66 16.00
N THR A 422 6.28 -7.31 16.33
CA THR A 422 6.12 -8.76 16.35
C THR A 422 5.00 -9.14 15.38
N PRO A 423 4.83 -10.43 15.01
CA PRO A 423 3.75 -10.83 14.11
C PRO A 423 2.36 -10.31 14.51
N LEU A 424 2.03 -10.30 15.80
CA LEU A 424 0.72 -9.87 16.30
C LEU A 424 0.54 -8.34 16.40
N HIS A 425 1.60 -7.56 16.15
CA HIS A 425 1.47 -6.11 15.92
C HIS A 425 0.83 -5.81 14.57
N TYR A 426 0.95 -6.71 13.59
CA TYR A 426 0.36 -6.52 12.28
C TYR A 426 -1.15 -6.81 12.32
N PRO A 427 -2.01 -5.85 11.93
CA PRO A 427 -3.46 -6.04 11.93
C PRO A 427 -3.92 -7.27 11.12
N ALA A 428 -3.23 -7.57 10.01
CA ALA A 428 -3.52 -8.73 9.17
C ALA A 428 -3.45 -10.06 9.92
N LEU A 429 -2.39 -10.26 10.70
CA LEU A 429 -2.18 -11.48 11.48
C LEU A 429 -3.07 -11.49 12.72
N ARG A 430 -3.23 -10.34 13.40
CA ARG A 430 -4.11 -10.23 14.57
C ARG A 430 -5.57 -10.54 14.26
N ARG A 431 -6.08 -10.13 13.10
CA ARG A 431 -7.45 -10.45 12.67
C ARG A 431 -7.69 -11.96 12.52
N LEU A 432 -6.69 -12.70 12.02
CA LEU A 432 -6.74 -14.15 11.87
C LEU A 432 -6.59 -14.89 13.21
N ALA A 433 -5.90 -14.30 14.17
CA ALA A 433 -5.90 -14.83 15.54
C ALA A 433 -7.32 -14.78 16.13
N GLY A 434 -8.09 -13.73 15.80
CA GLY A 434 -9.52 -13.65 16.12
C GLY A 434 -9.77 -13.64 17.63
N ASP A 435 -10.75 -14.42 18.08
CA ASP A 435 -11.11 -14.59 19.49
C ASP A 435 -10.22 -15.60 20.24
N ARG A 436 -9.20 -16.15 19.57
CA ARG A 436 -8.19 -17.02 20.18
C ARG A 436 -7.17 -16.25 21.01
N ILE A 437 -7.14 -14.92 20.91
CA ILE A 437 -6.37 -14.03 21.77
C ILE A 437 -7.21 -12.81 22.14
N THR A 438 -6.91 -12.20 23.29
CA THR A 438 -7.44 -10.87 23.65
C THR A 438 -6.27 -9.92 23.86
N VAL A 439 -6.14 -8.89 23.02
CA VAL A 439 -5.09 -7.88 23.22
C VAL A 439 -5.53 -6.89 24.30
N VAL A 440 -4.77 -6.82 25.40
CA VAL A 440 -5.01 -5.90 26.50
C VAL A 440 -4.10 -4.68 26.41
N ARG A 441 -4.57 -3.54 26.91
CA ARG A 441 -3.79 -2.28 26.97
C ARG A 441 -3.00 -2.11 28.27
N ASP A 442 -3.35 -2.89 29.28
CA ASP A 442 -2.74 -2.82 30.60
C ASP A 442 -1.93 -4.10 30.83
N PRO A 443 -0.60 -4.03 31.01
CA PRO A 443 0.24 -5.20 31.20
C PRO A 443 -0.11 -5.99 32.47
N SER A 444 -0.75 -5.37 33.47
CA SER A 444 -1.19 -6.07 34.69
C SER A 444 -2.33 -7.06 34.45
N ARG A 445 -3.05 -6.90 33.34
CA ARG A 445 -4.17 -7.75 32.92
C ARG A 445 -3.74 -8.83 31.91
N ALA A 446 -2.45 -8.92 31.62
CA ALA A 446 -1.92 -9.82 30.62
C ALA A 446 -1.53 -11.16 31.23
N ASP A 447 -1.86 -12.25 30.54
CA ASP A 447 -1.28 -13.56 30.78
C ASP A 447 0.12 -13.65 30.13
N LEU A 448 0.31 -12.94 29.02
CA LEU A 448 1.52 -12.93 28.20
C LEU A 448 1.93 -11.51 27.84
N ILE A 449 3.22 -11.22 27.93
CA ILE A 449 3.84 -10.01 27.41
C ILE A 449 4.73 -10.41 26.23
N MET A 450 4.44 -9.87 25.05
CA MET A 450 5.20 -10.11 23.83
C MET A 450 5.85 -8.82 23.35
N ALA A 451 7.16 -8.87 23.11
CA ALA A 451 7.97 -7.74 22.66
C ALA A 451 8.81 -8.11 21.43
N GLY A 452 9.13 -7.12 20.58
CA GLY A 452 10.08 -7.30 19.47
C GLY A 452 11.55 -7.20 19.88
N SER A 453 11.83 -6.64 21.05
CA SER A 453 13.18 -6.44 21.57
C SER A 453 13.24 -6.63 23.10
N LEU A 454 14.47 -6.82 23.62
CA LEU A 454 14.70 -6.89 25.07
C LEU A 454 14.37 -5.55 25.76
N THR A 455 14.68 -4.42 25.12
CA THR A 455 14.41 -3.08 25.65
C THR A 455 12.91 -2.86 25.85
N ASP A 456 12.10 -3.21 24.83
CA ASP A 456 10.64 -3.11 24.91
C ASP A 456 10.05 -3.99 26.00
N LEU A 457 10.66 -5.17 26.21
CA LEU A 457 10.22 -6.07 27.25
C LEU A 457 10.54 -5.54 28.65
N GLN A 458 11.69 -4.88 28.81
CA GLN A 458 12.12 -4.30 30.08
C GLN A 458 11.24 -3.13 30.53
N THR A 459 10.74 -2.32 29.58
CA THR A 459 9.87 -1.17 29.86
C THR A 459 8.44 -1.57 30.23
N ALA A 460 8.01 -2.81 29.96
CA ALA A 460 6.64 -3.27 30.20
C ALA A 460 6.29 -3.64 31.67
N GLY A 461 7.24 -3.68 32.61
CA GLY A 461 7.00 -4.02 34.03
C GLY A 461 6.93 -5.54 34.36
N SER A 462 6.67 -5.92 35.62
CA SER A 462 6.80 -7.28 36.22
C SER A 462 5.65 -7.54 37.24
N ALA A 463 5.04 -8.74 37.46
CA ALA A 463 5.70 -10.03 37.76
C ALA A 463 4.84 -11.32 37.59
N ARG A 464 3.73 -11.33 36.83
CA ARG A 464 2.86 -12.54 36.70
C ARG A 464 2.69 -13.12 35.28
N ALA A 465 2.99 -12.33 34.25
CA ALA A 465 2.83 -12.73 32.86
C ALA A 465 4.09 -13.44 32.32
N VAL A 466 3.91 -14.36 31.39
CA VAL A 466 5.03 -14.97 30.66
C VAL A 466 5.58 -13.99 29.65
N ARG A 467 6.91 -13.89 29.59
CA ARG A 467 7.62 -12.85 28.82
C ARG A 467 8.28 -13.46 27.59
N LEU A 468 7.88 -12.97 26.42
CA LEU A 468 8.29 -13.46 25.13
C LEU A 468 8.96 -12.35 24.33
N ILE A 469 10.10 -12.67 23.72
CA ILE A 469 10.68 -11.85 22.66
C ILE A 469 10.49 -12.60 21.35
N VAL A 470 9.80 -11.97 20.39
CA VAL A 470 9.55 -12.54 19.06
C VAL A 470 10.16 -11.61 18.04
N SER A 471 11.28 -12.02 17.44
CA SER A 471 12.07 -11.17 16.55
C SER A 471 12.68 -11.98 15.40
N GLU A 472 12.75 -11.37 14.23
CA GLU A 472 13.48 -11.92 13.08
C GLU A 472 15.00 -11.96 13.37
N ALA A 473 15.50 -11.08 14.24
CA ALA A 473 16.90 -11.06 14.63
C ALA A 473 17.26 -12.23 15.56
N SER A 474 18.44 -12.81 15.31
CA SER A 474 19.05 -13.81 16.18
C SER A 474 19.38 -13.24 17.56
N MET A 475 19.44 -14.11 18.58
CA MET A 475 19.77 -13.69 19.95
C MET A 475 21.12 -12.95 19.96
N PRO A 476 21.24 -11.82 20.68
CA PRO A 476 22.56 -11.29 21.01
C PRO A 476 23.34 -12.37 21.77
N ALA A 477 24.60 -12.58 21.42
CA ALA A 477 25.48 -13.62 21.97
C ALA A 477 25.77 -13.49 23.49
N VAL A 478 25.12 -12.56 24.20
CA VAL A 478 25.47 -12.17 25.56
C VAL A 478 24.47 -12.71 26.58
N GLY A 479 24.88 -13.79 27.27
CA GLY A 479 24.79 -13.86 28.73
C GLY A 479 23.43 -14.12 29.41
N MET A 480 22.47 -14.82 28.78
CA MET A 480 21.30 -15.30 29.51
C MET A 480 21.49 -16.72 30.05
N LEU A 481 21.57 -16.84 31.38
CA LEU A 481 21.55 -18.11 32.11
C LEU A 481 20.18 -18.81 31.93
N PRO A 482 20.13 -20.14 31.76
CA PRO A 482 18.87 -20.88 31.69
C PRO A 482 18.13 -20.83 33.02
N GLY A 483 16.84 -20.41 33.00
CA GLY A 483 15.90 -20.65 34.10
C GLY A 483 15.07 -19.46 34.62
N SER A 484 15.34 -18.21 34.21
CA SER A 484 14.57 -17.04 34.71
C SER A 484 14.43 -15.85 33.76
N GLY A 485 14.90 -15.95 32.52
CA GLY A 485 14.79 -14.90 31.50
C GLY A 485 13.64 -15.11 30.50
N PRO A 486 13.37 -14.12 29.63
CA PRO A 486 12.33 -14.24 28.61
C PRO A 486 12.61 -15.35 27.59
N VAL A 487 11.55 -15.95 27.05
CA VAL A 487 11.66 -16.92 25.94
C VAL A 487 11.91 -16.16 24.65
N TRP A 488 13.00 -16.48 23.95
CA TRP A 488 13.33 -15.89 22.66
C TRP A 488 12.87 -16.79 21.51
N LEU A 489 12.04 -16.24 20.64
CA LEU A 489 11.53 -16.90 19.44
C LEU A 489 12.05 -16.15 18.20
N SER A 490 12.98 -16.78 17.49
CA SER A 490 13.56 -16.27 16.22
C SER A 490 13.66 -17.39 15.19
N HIS A 491 14.24 -17.10 14.01
CA HIS A 491 14.55 -18.10 12.99
C HIS A 491 15.34 -19.31 13.53
N ALA A 492 16.15 -19.12 14.58
CA ALA A 492 16.97 -20.19 15.16
C ALA A 492 16.24 -21.02 16.22
N THR A 493 15.15 -20.52 16.81
CA THR A 493 14.51 -21.13 17.99
C THR A 493 13.03 -21.46 17.80
N SER A 494 12.45 -21.10 16.65
CA SER A 494 11.02 -21.22 16.37
C SER A 494 10.70 -21.32 14.87
N ASP A 495 9.59 -22.00 14.57
CA ASP A 495 9.03 -22.12 13.21
C ASP A 495 8.15 -20.92 12.79
N ILE A 496 8.01 -19.89 13.64
CA ILE A 496 7.19 -18.69 13.34
C ILE A 496 7.55 -18.07 11.98
N PHE A 497 8.85 -17.88 11.74
CA PHE A 497 9.36 -17.17 10.56
C PHE A 497 9.71 -18.09 9.38
N ARG A 498 9.70 -19.40 9.58
CA ARG A 498 9.83 -20.38 8.50
C ARG A 498 8.65 -20.24 7.55
N PHE A 499 8.84 -20.23 6.24
CA PHE A 499 7.72 -20.11 5.30
C PHE A 499 7.51 -21.36 4.44
N ASP A 500 6.29 -21.55 3.95
CA ASP A 500 5.97 -22.62 2.99
C ASP A 500 6.10 -22.10 1.56
N ARG A 501 5.41 -20.99 1.26
CA ARG A 501 5.36 -20.44 -0.10
C ARG A 501 5.87 -19.02 -0.19
N LEU A 502 5.56 -18.19 0.79
CA LEU A 502 5.87 -16.76 0.78
C LEU A 502 6.58 -16.35 2.07
N PRO A 503 7.74 -15.67 2.01
CA PRO A 503 8.42 -15.19 3.20
C PRO A 503 7.53 -14.30 4.08
N TYR A 504 7.75 -14.37 5.39
CA TYR A 504 7.04 -13.55 6.40
C TYR A 504 7.02 -12.06 6.04
N ALA A 505 8.15 -11.51 5.60
CA ALA A 505 8.30 -10.10 5.25
C ALA A 505 7.33 -9.64 4.13
N LEU A 506 6.90 -10.56 3.26
CA LEU A 506 5.96 -10.24 2.18
C LEU A 506 4.50 -10.24 2.63
N VAL A 507 4.17 -11.01 3.67
CA VAL A 507 2.77 -11.29 4.02
C VAL A 507 2.33 -10.67 5.34
N CYS A 508 3.25 -10.14 6.15
CA CYS A 508 2.91 -9.53 7.44
C CYS A 508 2.02 -8.28 7.31
N ASP A 509 2.24 -7.45 6.28
CA ASP A 509 1.52 -6.19 6.05
C ASP A 509 0.58 -6.24 4.83
N ASP A 510 -0.53 -5.49 4.88
CA ASP A 510 -1.53 -5.43 3.80
C ASP A 510 -1.09 -4.56 2.60
N GLN A 511 -0.05 -3.74 2.75
CA GLN A 511 0.40 -2.81 1.71
C GLN A 511 1.63 -3.30 0.94
N THR A 512 2.38 -4.27 1.47
CA THR A 512 3.63 -4.75 0.83
C THR A 512 3.37 -5.38 -0.53
N LEU A 513 2.48 -6.38 -0.61
CA LEU A 513 2.20 -7.07 -1.87
C LEU A 513 1.59 -6.18 -2.96
N PRO A 514 0.59 -5.32 -2.67
CA PRO A 514 0.07 -4.40 -3.68
C PRO A 514 1.17 -3.50 -4.29
N ARG A 515 2.11 -3.01 -3.46
CA ARG A 515 3.24 -2.20 -3.94
C ARG A 515 4.16 -2.99 -4.86
N LEU A 516 4.56 -4.20 -4.48
CA LEU A 516 5.41 -5.07 -5.30
C LEU A 516 4.72 -5.48 -6.61
N ALA A 517 3.42 -5.74 -6.59
CA ALA A 517 2.65 -6.07 -7.78
C ALA A 517 2.63 -4.93 -8.82
N GLY A 518 2.72 -3.67 -8.37
CA GLY A 518 2.93 -2.52 -9.24
C GLY A 518 4.31 -2.53 -9.92
N LEU A 519 5.37 -2.81 -9.16
CA LEU A 519 6.74 -2.88 -9.68
C LEU A 519 6.97 -4.07 -10.64
N LEU A 520 6.28 -5.18 -10.39
CA LEU A 520 6.35 -6.42 -11.18
C LEU A 520 5.34 -6.46 -12.34
N SER A 521 4.62 -5.36 -12.59
CA SER A 521 3.59 -5.31 -13.63
C SER A 521 4.16 -5.65 -15.02
N PRO A 522 3.45 -6.42 -15.86
CA PRO A 522 3.89 -6.74 -17.22
C PRO A 522 4.24 -5.52 -18.08
N GLU A 523 3.58 -4.38 -17.86
CA GLU A 523 3.80 -3.14 -18.58
C GLU A 523 5.16 -2.48 -18.26
N ARG A 524 5.83 -2.92 -17.20
CA ARG A 524 7.21 -2.51 -16.85
C ARG A 524 8.25 -3.48 -17.41
N ASP A 525 7.85 -4.62 -17.96
CA ASP A 525 8.78 -5.58 -18.51
C ASP A 525 9.37 -5.03 -19.81
N ILE A 526 10.70 -5.03 -19.88
CA ILE A 526 11.46 -4.63 -21.07
C ILE A 526 12.29 -5.83 -21.55
N PRO A 527 12.59 -5.93 -22.85
CA PRO A 527 13.47 -6.99 -23.35
C PRO A 527 14.82 -6.99 -22.64
N ALA A 528 15.41 -8.16 -22.42
CA ALA A 528 16.69 -8.30 -21.70
C ALA A 528 17.81 -7.44 -22.30
N ALA A 529 17.88 -7.33 -23.64
CA ALA A 529 18.83 -6.45 -24.32
C ALA A 529 18.63 -4.95 -23.99
N ALA A 530 17.38 -4.50 -23.86
CA ALA A 530 17.06 -3.14 -23.44
C ALA A 530 17.36 -2.92 -21.95
N LEU A 531 17.12 -3.94 -21.11
CA LEU A 531 17.50 -3.93 -19.70
C LEU A 531 19.02 -3.80 -19.55
N GLN A 532 19.78 -4.57 -20.31
CA GLN A 532 21.24 -4.49 -20.34
C GLN A 532 21.72 -3.10 -20.76
N THR A 533 21.10 -2.51 -21.80
CA THR A 533 21.42 -1.14 -22.22
C THR A 533 21.14 -0.14 -21.11
N ARG A 534 20.01 -0.29 -20.39
CA ARG A 534 19.70 0.56 -19.24
C ARG A 534 20.70 0.38 -18.09
N TRP A 535 21.15 -0.85 -17.84
CA TRP A 535 22.20 -1.13 -16.85
C TRP A 535 23.52 -0.44 -17.20
N MET A 536 23.90 -0.43 -18.48
CA MET A 536 25.13 0.25 -18.94
C MET A 536 25.02 1.79 -18.86
N ALA A 537 23.81 2.34 -18.88
CA ALA A 537 23.54 3.77 -18.75
C ALA A 537 23.18 4.21 -17.31
N ALA A 538 23.22 3.28 -16.34
CA ALA A 538 22.87 3.57 -14.96
C ALA A 538 23.88 4.54 -14.31
N GLN A 539 23.42 5.31 -13.32
CA GLN A 539 24.26 6.33 -12.66
C GLN A 539 25.37 5.71 -11.80
N ALA A 540 25.15 4.49 -11.30
CA ALA A 540 26.13 3.73 -10.53
C ALA A 540 26.14 2.25 -10.95
N ARG A 541 27.25 1.55 -10.68
CA ARG A 541 27.37 0.09 -10.89
C ARG A 541 26.62 -0.69 -9.82
N ALA A 542 26.66 -0.21 -8.57
CA ALA A 542 25.94 -0.82 -7.46
C ALA A 542 25.41 0.25 -6.51
N ALA A 543 24.26 -0.03 -5.88
CA ALA A 543 23.76 0.78 -4.78
C ALA A 543 23.48 -0.07 -3.54
N LEU A 544 23.91 0.42 -2.39
CA LEU A 544 23.72 -0.19 -1.07
C LEU A 544 22.72 0.65 -0.29
N TRP A 545 21.82 0.00 0.43
CA TRP A 545 20.90 0.69 1.34
C TRP A 545 21.40 0.50 2.78
N CYS A 546 21.74 1.61 3.44
CA CYS A 546 22.40 1.66 4.73
C CYS A 546 21.42 2.32 5.74
N PRO A 547 20.67 1.56 6.57
CA PRO A 547 19.73 2.15 7.52
C PRO A 547 20.44 3.01 8.60
N PRO A 548 19.82 4.08 9.12
CA PRO A 548 20.46 5.14 9.90
C PRO A 548 20.61 4.80 11.38
N VAL A 549 20.32 3.57 11.79
CA VAL A 549 20.54 3.13 13.17
C VAL A 549 22.04 3.16 13.41
N GLU A 550 22.49 3.46 14.64
CA GLU A 550 23.87 3.23 15.08
C GLU A 550 24.23 1.77 14.78
N ALA A 551 24.73 1.53 13.57
CA ALA A 551 25.14 0.23 13.14
C ALA A 551 26.36 -0.08 13.98
N GLY A 552 26.22 -0.99 14.95
CA GLY A 552 27.37 -1.56 15.63
C GLY A 552 28.37 -2.02 14.57
N PRO A 553 29.69 -1.93 14.84
CA PRO A 553 30.70 -2.24 13.85
C PRO A 553 30.47 -3.66 13.31
N TYR A 554 30.59 -3.83 12.00
CA TYR A 554 30.61 -5.16 11.39
C TYR A 554 31.75 -5.96 12.05
N PRO A 555 31.47 -7.06 12.77
CA PRO A 555 32.50 -7.78 13.50
C PRO A 555 33.40 -8.51 12.48
N PRO A 556 34.71 -8.20 12.42
CA PRO A 556 35.60 -8.75 11.40
C PRO A 556 35.86 -10.25 11.57
N ASP A 557 35.75 -10.76 12.79
CA ASP A 557 36.04 -12.14 13.17
C ASP A 557 34.79 -12.79 13.77
N GLN A 558 34.05 -13.55 12.97
CA GLN A 558 32.94 -14.36 13.47
C GLN A 558 33.37 -15.82 13.65
N PRO A 559 33.00 -16.47 14.78
CA PRO A 559 33.34 -17.86 15.01
C PRO A 559 32.69 -18.76 13.96
N ALA A 560 33.48 -19.73 13.45
CA ALA A 560 32.99 -20.72 12.50
C ALA A 560 31.78 -21.48 13.07
N GLY A 561 30.63 -21.40 12.40
CA GLY A 561 29.39 -22.09 12.78
C GLY A 561 28.36 -21.24 13.55
N ALA A 562 28.63 -19.97 13.85
CA ALA A 562 27.61 -19.03 14.31
C ALA A 562 26.86 -18.38 13.14
N ASP A 563 25.60 -18.03 13.34
CA ASP A 563 24.83 -17.20 12.39
C ASP A 563 25.51 -15.84 12.24
N PRO A 564 25.96 -15.46 11.02
CA PRO A 564 26.67 -14.20 10.83
C PRO A 564 25.72 -13.02 11.04
N CYS A 565 26.01 -12.22 12.07
CA CYS A 565 25.40 -10.89 12.22
C CYS A 565 25.93 -9.98 11.12
N LEU A 566 25.06 -9.55 10.21
CA LEU A 566 25.43 -8.72 9.06
C LEU A 566 25.23 -7.22 9.32
N HIS A 567 24.92 -6.87 10.57
CA HIS A 567 24.78 -5.48 11.02
C HIS A 567 26.04 -4.68 10.67
N GLY A 568 25.85 -3.50 10.09
CA GLY A 568 26.95 -2.64 9.66
C GLY A 568 27.72 -3.10 8.41
N LEU A 569 27.40 -4.26 7.81
CA LEU A 569 28.12 -4.76 6.62
C LEU A 569 27.99 -3.80 5.43
N ALA A 570 26.79 -3.29 5.17
CA ALA A 570 26.56 -2.33 4.07
C ALA A 570 27.47 -1.10 4.19
N GLN A 571 27.63 -0.57 5.40
CA GLN A 571 28.51 0.56 5.70
C GLN A 571 29.98 0.17 5.51
N ALA A 572 30.41 -0.96 6.07
CA ALA A 572 31.79 -1.44 5.94
C ALA A 572 32.19 -1.68 4.47
N VAL A 573 31.28 -2.18 3.64
CA VAL A 573 31.48 -2.33 2.18
C VAL A 573 31.58 -0.97 1.50
N SER A 574 30.72 -0.02 1.87
CA SER A 574 30.76 1.34 1.35
C SER A 574 32.09 2.02 1.66
N ASP A 575 32.53 1.98 2.91
CA ASP A 575 33.79 2.58 3.36
C ASP A 575 34.99 1.94 2.63
N ALA A 576 34.98 0.61 2.48
CA ALA A 576 36.00 -0.13 1.75
C ALA A 576 36.05 0.23 0.25
N ALA A 577 34.89 0.50 -0.37
CA ALA A 577 34.82 0.95 -1.75
C ALA A 577 35.41 2.36 -1.90
N GLN A 578 34.99 3.29 -1.04
CA GLN A 578 35.45 4.69 -1.05
C GLN A 578 36.97 4.80 -0.90
N ALA A 579 37.56 4.04 0.02
CA ALA A 579 39.01 4.03 0.26
C ALA A 579 39.83 3.54 -0.96
N ARG A 580 39.21 2.85 -1.93
CA ARG A 580 39.90 2.27 -3.09
C ARG A 580 39.66 3.02 -4.39
N THR A 581 38.65 3.87 -4.46
CA THR A 581 38.28 4.61 -5.67
C THR A 581 38.64 6.09 -5.57
N GLU A 582 39.69 6.46 -4.81
CA GLU A 582 40.16 7.85 -4.68
C GLU A 582 40.30 8.51 -6.07
N GLY A 583 39.42 9.48 -6.36
CA GLY A 583 39.40 10.23 -7.63
C GLY A 583 38.44 9.71 -8.72
N GLU A 584 37.81 8.54 -8.55
CA GLU A 584 36.76 8.06 -9.45
C GLU A 584 35.36 8.32 -8.86
N PRO A 585 34.51 9.16 -9.48
CA PRO A 585 33.18 9.40 -8.98
C PRO A 585 32.26 8.18 -9.13
N GLN A 586 31.58 7.82 -8.04
CA GLN A 586 30.20 7.29 -8.00
C GLN A 586 29.89 5.90 -8.59
N SER A 587 30.86 4.99 -8.74
CA SER A 587 30.57 3.61 -9.20
C SER A 587 29.81 2.76 -8.18
N LEU A 588 29.96 3.02 -6.87
CA LEU A 588 29.16 2.40 -5.80
C LEU A 588 28.55 3.49 -4.90
N LEU A 589 27.22 3.47 -4.75
CA LEU A 589 26.47 4.44 -3.94
C LEU A 589 25.93 3.78 -2.66
N CYS A 590 26.30 4.24 -1.47
CA CYS A 590 25.57 3.92 -0.24
C CYS A 590 24.53 5.03 0.01
N LEU A 591 23.29 4.61 0.18
CA LEU A 591 22.16 5.49 0.41
C LEU A 591 21.62 5.26 1.81
N GLU A 592 21.45 6.34 2.55
CA GLU A 592 20.74 6.32 3.83
C GLU A 592 19.27 6.71 3.62
N PRO A 593 18.33 6.17 4.40
CA PRO A 593 16.97 6.69 4.49
C PRO A 593 16.98 8.19 4.74
N ARG A 594 16.17 8.94 3.98
CA ARG A 594 15.84 10.31 4.42
C ARG A 594 15.24 10.19 5.83
N GLN A 595 15.43 11.19 6.69
CA GLN A 595 14.89 11.25 8.07
C GLN A 595 13.34 11.23 8.10
N ILE A 596 12.78 10.11 7.67
CA ILE A 596 11.39 9.79 7.44
C ILE A 596 10.90 8.90 8.58
N VAL A 597 11.81 8.20 9.26
CA VAL A 597 11.53 7.48 10.50
C VAL A 597 11.84 8.42 11.66
N PRO A 598 10.83 8.85 12.44
CA PRO A 598 11.09 9.63 13.65
C PRO A 598 11.88 8.79 14.66
N ALA A 599 12.64 9.45 15.53
CA ALA A 599 13.29 8.77 16.65
C ALA A 599 12.24 7.96 17.44
N ILE A 600 12.47 6.66 17.57
CA ILE A 600 11.61 5.78 18.34
C ILE A 600 11.83 6.12 19.82
N THR A 601 10.80 6.64 20.45
CA THR A 601 10.77 6.95 21.89
C THR A 601 9.92 5.90 22.61
N PRO A 602 10.02 5.77 23.94
CA PRO A 602 9.14 4.87 24.71
C PRO A 602 7.63 5.12 24.47
N ASP A 603 7.24 6.35 24.11
CA ASP A 603 5.85 6.73 23.82
C ASP A 603 5.43 6.47 22.37
N THR A 604 6.35 6.03 21.51
CA THR A 604 6.05 5.74 20.11
C THR A 604 5.25 4.45 20.00
N SER A 605 4.03 4.55 19.47
CA SER A 605 3.18 3.38 19.23
C SER A 605 3.68 2.53 18.05
N ALA A 606 3.42 1.23 18.11
CA ALA A 606 3.74 0.32 16.99
C ALA A 606 3.06 0.72 15.67
N ASP A 607 1.88 1.36 15.71
CA ASP A 607 1.19 1.85 14.52
C ASP A 607 1.96 2.99 13.85
N GLN A 608 2.52 3.90 14.66
CA GLN A 608 3.40 4.97 14.16
C GLN A 608 4.68 4.39 13.54
N VAL A 609 5.26 3.35 14.15
CA VAL A 609 6.45 2.65 13.61
C VAL A 609 6.14 1.99 12.26
N ARG A 610 5.05 1.22 12.16
CA ARG A 610 4.66 0.59 10.88
C ARG A 610 4.43 1.61 9.78
N ALA A 611 3.77 2.72 10.09
CA ALA A 611 3.54 3.79 9.13
C ALA A 611 4.87 4.45 8.69
N ALA A 612 5.80 4.68 9.61
CA ALA A 612 7.13 5.20 9.31
C ALA A 612 7.95 4.24 8.43
N LEU A 613 7.95 2.95 8.75
CA LEU A 613 8.61 1.90 7.95
C LEU A 613 8.01 1.80 6.54
N ALA A 614 6.69 1.84 6.41
CA ALA A 614 6.02 1.83 5.12
C ALA A 614 6.45 3.03 4.25
N ARG A 615 6.61 4.21 4.85
CA ARG A 615 7.07 5.43 4.17
C ARG A 615 8.56 5.37 3.81
N ALA A 616 9.39 4.84 4.70
CA ALA A 616 10.82 4.63 4.45
C ALA A 616 11.06 3.60 3.33
N HIS A 617 10.26 2.54 3.28
CA HIS A 617 10.28 1.55 2.21
C HIS A 617 9.93 2.20 0.85
N LEU A 618 8.90 3.06 0.80
CA LEU A 618 8.59 3.80 -0.43
C LEU A 618 9.71 4.76 -0.85
N ASP A 619 10.37 5.44 0.09
CA ASP A 619 11.54 6.28 -0.19
C ASP A 619 12.66 5.44 -0.83
N LYS A 620 12.99 4.29 -0.21
CA LYS A 620 13.96 3.32 -0.73
C LYS A 620 13.66 2.95 -2.18
N LEU A 621 12.46 2.44 -2.45
CA LEU A 621 12.06 2.01 -3.79
C LEU A 621 12.15 3.16 -4.80
N SER A 622 11.65 4.34 -4.44
CA SER A 622 11.64 5.50 -5.35
C SER A 622 13.04 6.02 -5.71
N ARG A 623 14.03 5.81 -4.84
CA ARG A 623 15.42 6.25 -5.05
C ARG A 623 16.29 5.21 -5.74
N LEU A 624 15.96 3.92 -5.58
CA LEU A 624 16.70 2.83 -6.20
C LEU A 624 16.21 2.51 -7.61
N ASP A 625 14.99 2.87 -7.99
CA ASP A 625 14.42 2.59 -9.32
C ASP A 625 15.28 3.20 -10.44
N GLY A 626 15.93 2.34 -11.22
CA GLY A 626 16.81 2.73 -12.32
C GLY A 626 18.17 3.34 -11.91
N LEU A 627 18.50 3.38 -10.62
CA LEU A 627 19.74 3.99 -10.13
C LEU A 627 20.99 3.17 -10.46
N ALA A 628 20.91 1.86 -10.18
CA ALA A 628 22.01 0.92 -10.33
C ALA A 628 21.50 -0.46 -10.78
N PRO A 629 22.30 -1.21 -11.56
CA PRO A 629 21.96 -2.55 -12.02
C PRO A 629 22.17 -3.63 -10.96
N VAL A 630 22.96 -3.35 -9.91
CA VAL A 630 23.19 -4.22 -8.77
C VAL A 630 22.73 -3.50 -7.50
N LEU A 631 21.93 -4.18 -6.68
CA LEU A 631 21.44 -3.64 -5.40
C LEU A 631 21.88 -4.54 -4.25
N GLY A 632 22.46 -3.92 -3.22
CA GLY A 632 22.81 -4.59 -1.98
C GLY A 632 21.55 -5.05 -1.24
N ALA A 633 21.42 -6.37 -1.11
CA ALA A 633 20.38 -7.05 -0.35
C ALA A 633 21.01 -7.68 0.90
N PHE A 634 21.68 -6.85 1.70
CA PHE A 634 22.22 -7.27 2.99
C PHE A 634 21.08 -7.32 4.00
N GLU A 635 20.73 -8.54 4.41
CA GLU A 635 19.76 -8.77 5.47
C GLU A 635 20.39 -8.51 6.85
N GLU A 636 19.59 -8.46 7.91
CA GLU A 636 20.09 -8.24 9.28
C GLU A 636 20.91 -9.44 9.80
N THR A 637 20.59 -10.63 9.30
CA THR A 637 21.19 -11.92 9.65
C THR A 637 21.49 -12.69 8.36
N GLY A 638 22.56 -13.49 8.35
CA GLY A 638 22.82 -14.45 7.26
C GLY A 638 22.22 -15.84 7.50
N HIS A 639 21.21 -15.95 8.38
CA HIS A 639 20.54 -17.21 8.67
C HIS A 639 19.86 -17.76 7.40
N PRO A 640 20.06 -19.04 7.03
CA PRO A 640 19.55 -19.58 5.75
C PRO A 640 18.02 -19.49 5.57
N GLU A 641 17.26 -19.54 6.66
CA GLU A 641 15.79 -19.40 6.66
C GLU A 641 15.29 -17.95 6.59
N HIS A 642 16.17 -16.96 6.80
CA HIS A 642 15.76 -15.55 6.78
C HIS A 642 15.71 -15.04 5.35
N VAL A 643 14.50 -14.67 4.90
CA VAL A 643 14.30 -14.06 3.59
C VAL A 643 13.56 -12.74 3.77
N GLY A 644 14.32 -11.65 3.74
CA GLY A 644 13.79 -10.30 3.79
C GLY A 644 13.29 -9.81 2.42
N MET A 645 12.90 -8.54 2.39
CA MET A 645 12.36 -7.93 1.16
C MET A 645 13.46 -7.47 0.20
N ALA A 646 14.68 -7.23 0.68
CA ALA A 646 15.68 -6.48 -0.09
C ALA A 646 16.02 -7.13 -1.43
N ALA A 647 16.16 -8.46 -1.46
CA ALA A 647 16.44 -9.18 -2.69
C ALA A 647 15.26 -9.17 -3.68
N ILE A 648 14.04 -9.28 -3.15
CA ILE A 648 12.79 -9.28 -3.91
C ILE A 648 12.54 -7.91 -4.52
N GLU A 649 12.77 -6.84 -3.75
CA GLU A 649 12.71 -5.46 -4.22
C GLU A 649 13.70 -5.21 -5.35
N ALA A 650 14.92 -5.74 -5.26
CA ALA A 650 15.91 -5.56 -6.32
C ALA A 650 15.42 -6.13 -7.66
N ILE A 651 14.87 -7.34 -7.65
CA ILE A 651 14.25 -7.96 -8.84
C ILE A 651 13.04 -7.14 -9.31
N ALA A 652 12.21 -6.64 -8.39
CA ALA A 652 11.08 -5.78 -8.71
C ALA A 652 11.51 -4.44 -9.35
N LEU A 653 12.68 -3.93 -9.00
CA LEU A 653 13.34 -2.77 -9.61
C LEU A 653 14.22 -3.12 -10.82
N GLN A 654 14.18 -4.38 -11.29
CA GLN A 654 14.94 -4.87 -12.44
C GLN A 654 16.47 -4.74 -12.26
N ALA A 655 16.94 -5.00 -11.05
CA ALA A 655 18.34 -5.06 -10.67
C ALA A 655 18.68 -6.44 -10.08
N ARG A 656 19.97 -6.78 -10.07
CA ARG A 656 20.47 -8.01 -9.45
C ARG A 656 20.65 -7.81 -7.95
N PRO A 657 20.02 -8.62 -7.09
CA PRO A 657 20.29 -8.60 -5.66
C PRO A 657 21.67 -9.20 -5.37
N ALA A 658 22.44 -8.51 -4.52
CA ALA A 658 23.72 -8.99 -4.01
C ALA A 658 23.67 -9.12 -2.49
N GLY A 659 23.89 -10.32 -1.96
CA GLY A 659 23.77 -10.58 -0.53
C GLY A 659 24.66 -11.72 -0.06
N VAL A 660 24.79 -11.88 1.25
CA VAL A 660 25.47 -13.02 1.89
C VAL A 660 24.45 -14.14 1.99
N LEU A 661 24.40 -15.00 0.97
CA LEU A 661 23.36 -16.03 0.86
C LEU A 661 23.92 -17.38 1.32
N GLY A 662 24.97 -17.86 0.65
CA GLY A 662 25.48 -19.21 0.89
C GLY A 662 24.59 -20.27 0.21
N PRO A 663 25.01 -21.55 0.23
CA PRO A 663 24.37 -22.61 -0.54
C PRO A 663 22.98 -23.01 -0.02
N GLU A 664 22.78 -22.98 1.30
CA GLU A 664 21.53 -23.44 1.95
C GLU A 664 20.45 -22.35 2.07
N HIS A 665 20.72 -21.13 1.58
CA HIS A 665 19.80 -20.01 1.75
C HIS A 665 18.49 -20.19 0.98
N ARG A 666 17.37 -20.05 1.68
CA ARG A 666 16.03 -20.30 1.12
C ARG A 666 15.57 -19.29 0.10
N LEU A 667 16.24 -18.14 -0.02
CA LEU A 667 16.04 -17.22 -1.15
C LEU A 667 16.22 -17.93 -2.51
N ARG A 668 17.06 -18.98 -2.57
CA ARG A 668 17.26 -19.81 -3.76
C ARG A 668 16.02 -20.62 -4.17
N GLU A 669 15.05 -20.81 -3.28
CA GLU A 669 13.74 -21.40 -3.59
C GLU A 669 12.79 -20.41 -4.27
N ILE A 670 13.11 -19.11 -4.23
CA ILE A 670 12.28 -18.01 -4.72
C ILE A 670 12.87 -17.40 -5.98
N LEU A 671 14.19 -17.21 -6.00
CA LEU A 671 14.92 -16.58 -7.10
C LEU A 671 15.95 -17.56 -7.68
N PRO A 672 16.09 -17.61 -9.03
CA PRO A 672 17.12 -18.42 -9.66
C PRO A 672 18.51 -17.87 -9.31
N ALA A 673 19.47 -18.77 -9.09
CA ALA A 673 20.84 -18.40 -8.71
C ALA A 673 21.50 -17.43 -9.70
N ALA A 674 21.22 -17.57 -10.99
CA ALA A 674 21.76 -16.71 -12.05
C ALA A 674 21.29 -15.24 -11.94
N ALA A 675 20.15 -14.97 -11.31
CA ALA A 675 19.64 -13.61 -11.10
C ALA A 675 20.30 -12.91 -9.91
N MET A 676 21.02 -13.64 -9.05
CA MET A 676 21.56 -13.15 -7.79
C MET A 676 23.09 -13.09 -7.82
N ILE A 677 23.67 -12.42 -6.83
CA ILE A 677 25.12 -12.39 -6.58
C ILE A 677 25.33 -12.86 -5.13
N ASP A 678 25.95 -14.02 -4.98
CA ASP A 678 26.29 -14.56 -3.67
C ASP A 678 27.65 -14.00 -3.23
N LEU A 679 27.66 -13.35 -2.08
CA LEU A 679 28.81 -12.68 -1.49
C LEU A 679 29.37 -13.44 -0.27
N SER A 680 28.85 -14.65 0.00
CA SER A 680 29.27 -15.46 1.15
C SER A 680 30.75 -15.79 1.15
N GLY A 681 31.37 -15.67 2.33
CA GLY A 681 32.79 -15.94 2.55
C GLY A 681 33.74 -14.82 2.10
N LEU A 682 33.22 -13.69 1.62
CA LEU A 682 34.04 -12.54 1.22
C LEU A 682 34.19 -11.51 2.35
N THR A 683 35.36 -10.87 2.42
CA THR A 683 35.57 -9.70 3.30
C THR A 683 34.87 -8.47 2.74
N PRO A 684 34.58 -7.41 3.53
CA PRO A 684 33.96 -6.18 3.02
C PRO A 684 34.69 -5.57 1.81
N VAL A 685 36.02 -5.64 1.81
CA VAL A 685 36.87 -5.21 0.68
C VAL A 685 36.63 -6.08 -0.56
N ALA A 686 36.62 -7.40 -0.41
CA ALA A 686 36.38 -8.31 -1.53
C ALA A 686 34.97 -8.17 -2.08
N ILE A 687 33.97 -7.91 -1.22
CA ILE A 687 32.60 -7.61 -1.62
C ILE A 687 32.55 -6.33 -2.46
N ALA A 688 33.16 -5.24 -2.01
CA ALA A 688 33.21 -3.99 -2.77
C ALA A 688 33.78 -4.22 -4.18
N MET A 689 34.91 -4.92 -4.28
CA MET A 689 35.52 -5.26 -5.57
C MET A 689 34.63 -6.14 -6.44
N ARG A 690 33.93 -7.10 -5.83
CA ARG A 690 33.01 -7.98 -6.56
C ARG A 690 31.85 -7.19 -7.15
N LEU A 691 31.23 -6.29 -6.37
CA LEU A 691 30.13 -5.45 -6.84
C LEU A 691 30.55 -4.51 -7.98
N LEU A 692 31.75 -3.95 -7.92
CA LEU A 692 32.29 -3.05 -8.94
C LEU A 692 32.64 -3.77 -10.26
N SER A 693 33.03 -5.04 -10.18
CA SER A 693 33.49 -5.84 -11.31
C SER A 693 32.44 -6.79 -11.88
N GLU A 694 31.26 -6.88 -11.27
CA GLU A 694 30.22 -7.83 -11.67
C GLU A 694 29.83 -7.63 -13.15
N PRO A 695 29.75 -8.73 -13.95
CA PRO A 695 29.32 -8.66 -15.33
C PRO A 695 27.86 -8.23 -15.44
N LEU A 696 27.62 -7.25 -16.31
CA LEU A 696 26.31 -6.74 -16.70
C LEU A 696 25.99 -7.20 -18.13
N ASP A 697 26.10 -8.51 -18.35
CA ASP A 697 25.89 -9.12 -19.66
C ASP A 697 24.40 -9.44 -19.93
N LEU A 698 24.13 -9.91 -21.15
CA LEU A 698 22.78 -10.26 -21.57
C LEU A 698 22.20 -11.42 -20.75
N ALA A 699 23.02 -12.42 -20.41
CA ALA A 699 22.59 -13.58 -19.64
C ALA A 699 22.11 -13.19 -18.23
N ALA A 700 22.82 -12.26 -17.59
CA ALA A 700 22.43 -11.71 -16.31
C ALA A 700 21.10 -10.92 -16.40
N ALA A 701 20.90 -10.17 -17.48
CA ALA A 701 19.64 -9.45 -17.73
C ALA A 701 18.47 -10.40 -18.00
N GLU A 702 18.69 -11.48 -18.76
CA GLU A 702 17.71 -12.55 -19.00
C GLU A 702 17.29 -13.21 -17.68
N ALA A 703 18.25 -13.57 -16.82
CA ALA A 703 17.97 -14.18 -15.53
C ALA A 703 17.11 -13.27 -14.62
N VAL A 704 17.37 -11.95 -14.61
CA VAL A 704 16.52 -10.99 -13.87
C VAL A 704 15.12 -10.92 -14.45
N CYS A 705 14.97 -10.87 -15.78
CA CYS A 705 13.65 -10.88 -16.42
C CYS A 705 12.86 -12.15 -16.10
N GLU A 706 13.50 -13.32 -16.13
CA GLU A 706 12.87 -14.60 -15.75
C GLU A 706 12.47 -14.61 -14.28
N ALA A 707 13.37 -14.15 -13.39
CA ALA A 707 13.10 -14.05 -11.96
C ALA A 707 11.89 -13.15 -11.66
N ARG A 708 11.74 -12.03 -12.40
CA ARG A 708 10.56 -11.15 -12.28
C ARG A 708 9.27 -11.85 -12.65
N ILE A 709 9.27 -12.60 -13.75
CA ILE A 709 8.08 -13.34 -14.21
C ILE A 709 7.70 -14.40 -13.18
N ALA A 710 8.68 -15.16 -12.69
CA ALA A 710 8.47 -16.20 -11.68
C ALA A 710 7.95 -15.61 -10.36
N LEU A 711 8.56 -14.51 -9.90
CA LEU A 711 8.13 -13.82 -8.69
C LEU A 711 6.71 -13.26 -8.85
N ARG A 712 6.39 -12.60 -9.97
CA ARG A 712 5.02 -12.14 -10.26
C ARG A 712 4.01 -13.27 -10.17
N ALA A 713 4.29 -14.41 -10.80
CA ALA A 713 3.39 -15.56 -10.79
C ALA A 713 3.15 -16.09 -9.37
N ARG A 714 4.19 -16.08 -8.53
CA ARG A 714 4.14 -16.49 -7.13
C ARG A 714 3.34 -15.51 -6.26
N LEU A 715 3.50 -14.20 -6.47
CA LEU A 715 2.80 -13.17 -5.68
C LEU A 715 1.34 -12.93 -6.11
N ALA A 716 0.96 -13.35 -7.32
CA ALA A 716 -0.38 -13.17 -7.87
C ALA A 716 -1.44 -14.13 -7.27
N GLN A 717 -1.16 -14.82 -6.17
CA GLN A 717 -2.06 -15.82 -5.58
C GLN A 717 -2.57 -15.36 -4.20
N PRO A 718 -3.73 -14.67 -4.10
CA PRO A 718 -4.29 -14.24 -2.81
C PRO A 718 -4.51 -15.39 -1.81
N ARG A 719 -4.73 -16.62 -2.30
CA ARG A 719 -4.85 -17.82 -1.47
C ARG A 719 -3.56 -18.19 -0.77
N ASP A 720 -2.42 -18.05 -1.45
CA ASP A 720 -1.11 -18.37 -0.87
C ASP A 720 -0.76 -17.36 0.23
N VAL A 721 -1.11 -16.07 0.03
CA VAL A 721 -0.97 -15.02 1.06
C VAL A 721 -1.78 -15.38 2.31
N LEU A 722 -3.06 -15.73 2.15
CA LEU A 722 -3.91 -16.07 3.28
C LEU A 722 -3.46 -17.37 3.98
N ALA A 723 -3.02 -18.37 3.22
CA ALA A 723 -2.51 -19.62 3.76
C ALA A 723 -1.26 -19.39 4.62
N GLU A 724 -0.31 -18.61 4.10
CA GLU A 724 0.92 -18.27 4.82
C GLU A 724 0.63 -17.44 6.08
N ARG A 725 -0.27 -16.44 6.00
CA ARG A 725 -0.69 -15.66 7.17
C ARG A 725 -1.33 -16.54 8.25
N ARG A 726 -2.16 -17.52 7.86
CA ARG A 726 -2.73 -18.50 8.80
C ARG A 726 -1.64 -19.35 9.42
N ARG A 727 -0.69 -19.87 8.63
CA ARG A 727 0.45 -20.64 9.13
C ARG A 727 1.27 -19.85 10.15
N ILE A 728 1.59 -18.58 9.87
CA ILE A 728 2.31 -17.70 10.82
C ILE A 728 1.52 -17.59 12.13
N VAL A 729 0.21 -17.34 12.06
CA VAL A 729 -0.63 -17.23 13.25
C VAL A 729 -0.68 -18.54 14.01
N GLU A 730 -0.89 -19.68 13.35
CA GLU A 730 -0.87 -20.99 14.02
C GLU A 730 0.48 -21.25 14.68
N ALA A 731 1.60 -20.95 14.01
CA ALA A 731 2.94 -21.11 14.59
C ALA A 731 3.14 -20.21 15.81
N VAL A 732 2.72 -18.93 15.74
CA VAL A 732 2.77 -18.03 16.89
C VAL A 732 1.93 -18.58 18.04
N LEU A 733 0.68 -18.97 17.80
CA LEU A 733 -0.20 -19.49 18.84
C LEU A 733 0.34 -20.80 19.41
N GLN A 734 0.88 -21.70 18.59
CA GLN A 734 1.48 -22.95 19.04
C GLN A 734 2.69 -22.68 19.95
N GLU A 735 3.62 -21.83 19.52
CA GLU A 735 4.84 -21.50 20.28
C GLU A 735 4.54 -20.74 21.56
N VAL A 736 3.48 -19.92 21.55
CA VAL A 736 3.02 -19.14 22.70
C VAL A 736 2.21 -20.00 23.68
N PHE A 737 1.48 -21.03 23.23
CA PHE A 737 0.53 -21.79 24.07
C PHE A 737 0.93 -23.22 24.41
N GLU A 738 1.86 -23.84 23.68
CA GLU A 738 2.34 -25.19 23.97
C GLU A 738 3.67 -25.19 24.74
N ARG A 739 4.48 -24.12 24.63
CA ARG A 739 5.77 -23.98 25.36
C ARG A 739 5.66 -23.26 26.71
N VAL A 740 4.51 -22.63 26.99
CA VAL A 740 4.22 -21.80 28.18
C VAL A 740 3.03 -22.39 28.92
#